data_AF-A0A6G0XJP0-F1
#
_entry.id   AF-A0A6G0XJP0-F1
#
_cell.length_a   1.000
_cell.length_b   1.000
_cell.length_c   1.000
_cell.angle_alpha   90.00
_cell.angle_beta   90.00
_cell.angle_gamma   90.00
#
_symmetry.space_group_name_H-M   'P 1'
#
loop_
_entity.id
_entity.type
_entity.pdbx_description
1 polymer ?
#
loop_
_entity_poly.entity_id
_entity_poly.type
_entity_poly.pdbx_seq_one_letter_code
_entity_poly.pdbx_strand_id
1 'polypeptide(L)'
;MKPNFETPRRMDGDDSFLTDASFVMMEPSRVHTAVSERQSLGRLSAVNSIGGAGRSHRSSQQSFLSEIHHKTKMHAATTAATTAGGFKRSVARGDSLLLDAPFLEDEDANQLILNANRAPMEEGASLEETMQIMKAREYYREQFAKIQEQAGMNPHTLRFSPVYERAYTAYAQKSSLLRVRFIFLLGLFSLGFYLWYDTTRDSYKATASMPFWQFSFGNVTRKNVLDALSVVGPLSFAVGAALTNLRYFHGGSPLEMLTFVVFGIVSLSLIVRKPVGRYTGPVLPLVILLIPVFGITKMRFQWSCLFGWSTFVLYLVIQLTSKHYLDAQTSEKWDSVSDLVYQTINYGISIIGGMVSHYRQELLRRRNFALQLPFSGLMEDDSVVLDDDKFKKRNLLRKVNMGFKDVAVENVFYKHWYLIDSFPFQNPNEASLHAGVFRVLRFPIYGLLVDQIILGIQDYKLLWLPGHPVKPKSSFTQAESSWAYYASVICRYGITVPCYLSLVGVLYCMGNAFYRKWLKETNQDELEEEHVIHVAEASAAHEAPPRPGQRLIHVVETALNVKRWRQWRDERWTYLFNSKGGYVRYGQIYASVVVVLHVSCIATLLLWVTRTTHKKQNVYFMGFINALLFPHRSGFRIRFIYATVTTVVLAVVFMIVAAFVLAPSNESPLAFVMSGEKELRNLWIEYMTYVVVVILLGMFISREEESLRRSFFILKSLRTLEFEEWFHTLLKIQGWMRAKLQKKLEVIRARRSDLHPPEPQPEVVKDTSPYMGMASKYGIYAQSFNFIAVIIDLIVSMSQ
;
A
#
# COMPACT_ATOMS: atom_id res chain seq x y z
N MET A 1 -4.88 6.69 -63.96
CA MET A 1 -3.79 6.81 -62.95
C MET A 1 -4.41 6.85 -61.57
N LYS A 2 -4.31 5.74 -60.83
CA LYS A 2 -4.63 5.59 -59.41
C LYS A 2 -3.30 5.47 -58.65
N PRO A 3 -3.15 6.04 -57.45
CA PRO A 3 -2.30 5.44 -56.43
C PRO A 3 -3.17 4.67 -55.44
N ASN A 4 -2.87 3.39 -55.30
CA ASN A 4 -3.50 2.46 -54.38
C ASN A 4 -3.18 2.84 -52.93
N PHE A 5 -4.21 3.10 -52.13
CA PHE A 5 -4.16 2.93 -50.67
C PHE A 5 -4.80 1.59 -50.35
N GLU A 6 -3.96 0.57 -50.13
CA GLU A 6 -4.40 -0.69 -49.55
C GLU A 6 -4.57 -0.50 -48.05
N THR A 7 -5.82 -0.60 -47.60
CA THR A 7 -6.20 -0.82 -46.21
C THR A 7 -5.87 -2.27 -45.82
N PRO A 8 -5.16 -2.53 -44.71
CA PRO A 8 -5.15 -3.85 -44.11
C PRO A 8 -6.50 -4.09 -43.45
N ARG A 9 -7.15 -5.17 -43.89
CA ARG A 9 -8.43 -5.67 -43.41
C ARG A 9 -8.43 -5.86 -41.90
N ARG A 10 -9.52 -5.40 -41.29
CA ARG A 10 -10.04 -5.82 -39.99
C ARG A 10 -10.19 -7.35 -40.01
N MET A 11 -9.38 -8.06 -39.24
CA MET A 11 -9.73 -9.41 -38.80
C MET A 11 -10.48 -9.27 -37.47
N ASP A 12 -11.62 -9.93 -37.43
CA ASP A 12 -12.61 -9.91 -36.37
C ASP A 12 -12.10 -10.55 -35.08
N GLY A 13 -12.60 -10.00 -33.96
CA GLY A 13 -12.80 -10.74 -32.71
C GLY A 13 -11.71 -10.62 -31.65
N ASP A 14 -11.63 -9.47 -30.96
CA ASP A 14 -11.30 -9.45 -29.52
C ASP A 14 -11.58 -8.07 -28.89
N ASP A 15 -12.78 -7.91 -28.33
CA ASP A 15 -13.13 -6.80 -27.44
C ASP A 15 -12.41 -6.97 -26.09
N SER A 16 -11.15 -6.54 -25.99
CA SER A 16 -10.32 -6.61 -24.78
C SER A 16 -10.03 -5.23 -24.18
N PHE A 17 -11.08 -4.47 -23.86
CA PHE A 17 -10.98 -3.06 -23.43
C PHE A 17 -10.63 -2.82 -21.94
N LEU A 18 -9.99 -3.77 -21.22
CA LEU A 18 -9.87 -3.67 -19.75
C LEU A 18 -8.50 -3.97 -19.09
N THR A 19 -7.44 -4.33 -19.82
CA THR A 19 -6.21 -4.81 -19.11
C THR A 19 -4.84 -4.47 -19.70
N ASP A 20 -4.73 -3.53 -20.65
CA ASP A 20 -3.42 -3.19 -21.23
C ASP A 20 -2.56 -2.29 -20.34
N ALA A 21 -1.97 -2.91 -19.32
CA ALA A 21 -0.66 -2.53 -18.80
C ALA A 21 0.31 -3.69 -19.11
N SER A 22 0.62 -3.86 -20.39
CA SER A 22 1.78 -4.64 -20.81
C SER A 22 3.04 -4.00 -20.24
N PHE A 23 3.85 -4.83 -19.58
CA PHE A 23 5.20 -4.50 -19.15
C PHE A 23 5.97 -4.03 -20.37
N VAL A 24 6.45 -2.80 -20.31
CA VAL A 24 7.43 -2.27 -21.26
C VAL A 24 8.51 -1.70 -20.37
N MET A 25 9.55 -2.50 -20.11
CA MET A 25 10.77 -2.05 -19.47
C MET A 25 11.80 -1.64 -20.53
N MET A 26 12.69 -0.71 -20.15
CA MET A 26 13.67 -0.11 -21.05
C MET A 26 14.65 -1.14 -21.63
N GLU A 27 15.03 -0.94 -22.89
CA GLU A 27 16.24 -1.53 -23.46
C GLU A 27 17.48 -1.10 -22.65
N PRO A 28 18.42 -2.03 -22.36
CA PRO A 28 19.66 -1.75 -21.63
C PRO A 28 20.47 -0.59 -22.24
N SER A 29 20.41 -0.43 -23.57
CA SER A 29 21.15 0.58 -24.34
C SER A 29 20.85 2.03 -23.91
N ARG A 30 19.64 2.33 -23.40
CA ARG A 30 19.23 3.70 -23.01
C ARG A 30 19.59 4.09 -21.59
N VAL A 31 19.85 3.12 -20.71
CA VAL A 31 20.26 3.37 -19.31
C VAL A 31 21.75 3.68 -19.25
N HIS A 32 22.56 3.03 -20.08
CA HIS A 32 24.03 3.17 -20.07
C HIS A 32 24.55 4.31 -20.95
N THR A 33 23.85 4.67 -22.04
CA THR A 33 24.20 5.86 -22.84
C THR A 33 24.06 7.15 -22.01
N ALA A 34 23.06 7.27 -21.14
CA ALA A 34 22.90 8.44 -20.27
C ALA A 34 23.95 8.55 -19.14
N VAL A 35 24.50 7.42 -18.68
CA VAL A 35 25.61 7.40 -17.70
C VAL A 35 26.94 7.76 -18.40
N SER A 36 27.11 7.36 -19.65
CA SER A 36 28.28 7.69 -20.48
C SER A 36 28.24 9.15 -21.02
N GLU A 37 27.08 9.67 -21.40
CA GLU A 37 26.92 11.04 -21.92
C GLU A 37 27.12 12.14 -20.86
N ARG A 38 26.93 11.82 -19.56
CA ARG A 38 27.26 12.76 -18.49
C ARG A 38 28.78 12.94 -18.27
N GLN A 39 29.61 12.14 -18.95
CA GLN A 39 31.08 12.28 -18.95
C GLN A 39 31.64 12.96 -20.20
N SER A 40 30.81 13.35 -21.19
CA SER A 40 31.32 13.94 -22.45
C SER A 40 30.78 15.33 -22.81
N LEU A 41 29.90 15.93 -22.00
CA LEU A 41 29.48 17.33 -22.20
C LEU A 41 30.24 18.29 -21.28
N GLY A 42 31.54 18.42 -21.56
CA GLY A 42 32.41 19.44 -21.00
C GLY A 42 33.57 19.71 -21.96
N ARG A 43 33.55 20.89 -22.59
CA ARG A 43 34.53 21.45 -23.55
C ARG A 43 34.55 20.85 -24.96
N LEU A 44 33.92 21.56 -25.89
CA LEU A 44 34.52 21.87 -27.19
C LEU A 44 34.18 23.32 -27.55
N SER A 45 35.09 24.22 -27.18
CA SER A 45 35.29 25.52 -27.82
C SER A 45 36.80 25.66 -28.00
N ALA A 46 37.28 25.43 -29.22
CA ALA A 46 38.56 25.95 -29.69
C ALA A 46 38.63 25.88 -31.22
N VAL A 47 38.41 27.06 -31.79
CA VAL A 47 38.90 27.63 -33.05
C VAL A 47 40.15 26.97 -33.67
N ASN A 48 40.08 26.86 -35.00
CA ASN A 48 41.12 26.62 -36.02
C ASN A 48 42.57 27.05 -35.70
N SER A 49 43.56 26.25 -36.14
CA SER A 49 44.46 26.58 -37.28
C SER A 49 45.75 25.73 -37.33
N ILE A 50 46.13 25.31 -38.57
CA ILE A 50 47.49 25.02 -39.12
C ILE A 50 48.27 23.84 -38.47
N GLY A 51 48.92 22.87 -39.13
CA GLY A 51 49.39 22.62 -40.50
C GLY A 51 50.73 21.83 -40.42
N GLY A 52 50.98 20.86 -41.33
CA GLY A 52 52.29 20.18 -41.53
C GLY A 52 52.28 18.66 -41.22
N ALA A 53 52.29 17.76 -42.22
CA ALA A 53 53.46 17.18 -42.92
C ALA A 53 54.36 16.35 -41.98
N GLY A 54 54.75 15.08 -42.21
CA GLY A 54 54.68 14.14 -43.33
C GLY A 54 55.62 12.95 -43.05
N ARG A 55 55.69 12.00 -44.00
CA ARG A 55 56.62 10.83 -44.15
C ARG A 55 56.36 9.60 -43.26
N SER A 56 55.97 8.43 -43.77
CA SER A 56 56.59 7.50 -44.76
C SER A 56 57.83 6.74 -44.25
N HIS A 57 57.73 5.40 -44.08
CA HIS A 57 58.45 4.43 -44.95
C HIS A 57 58.24 2.93 -44.60
N ARG A 58 58.02 2.15 -45.69
CA ARG A 58 58.55 0.81 -46.10
C ARG A 58 58.30 -0.45 -45.22
N SER A 59 57.62 -1.50 -45.72
CA SER A 59 58.00 -2.56 -46.71
C SER A 59 59.10 -3.49 -46.17
N SER A 60 59.17 -4.82 -46.34
CA SER A 60 58.49 -5.88 -47.11
C SER A 60 59.41 -7.12 -47.00
N GLN A 61 58.90 -8.35 -47.01
CA GLN A 61 59.57 -9.63 -47.39
C GLN A 61 58.73 -10.80 -46.82
N GLN A 62 58.65 -12.01 -47.35
CA GLN A 62 58.76 -12.64 -48.69
C GLN A 62 58.28 -14.10 -48.48
N SER A 63 57.75 -14.73 -49.52
CA SER A 63 57.13 -16.08 -49.57
C SER A 63 58.10 -17.26 -49.62
N PHE A 64 57.62 -18.49 -49.32
CA PHE A 64 57.94 -19.87 -49.83
C PHE A 64 57.70 -20.88 -48.66
N LEU A 65 57.09 -22.07 -48.73
CA LEU A 65 57.05 -23.21 -49.67
C LEU A 65 55.78 -24.09 -49.44
N SER A 66 55.45 -24.92 -50.43
CA SER A 66 54.41 -25.97 -50.50
C SER A 66 54.88 -27.36 -50.07
N GLU A 67 54.00 -28.26 -49.57
CA GLU A 67 53.92 -29.69 -49.98
C GLU A 67 52.73 -30.47 -49.38
N ILE A 68 52.41 -31.62 -50.00
CA ILE A 68 51.15 -32.39 -49.99
C ILE A 68 51.32 -33.76 -49.25
N HIS A 69 50.31 -34.26 -48.51
CA HIS A 69 49.90 -35.69 -48.53
C HIS A 69 48.59 -36.06 -47.74
N HIS A 70 47.60 -36.57 -48.51
CA HIS A 70 46.60 -37.66 -48.35
C HIS A 70 45.93 -38.16 -47.02
N LYS A 71 44.57 -38.26 -47.12
CA LYS A 71 43.59 -39.35 -46.72
C LYS A 71 43.30 -39.56 -45.19
N THR A 72 42.07 -39.75 -44.65
CA THR A 72 40.81 -40.42 -45.10
C THR A 72 39.61 -40.14 -44.13
N LYS A 73 38.35 -40.03 -44.68
CA LYS A 73 36.98 -40.30 -44.11
C LYS A 73 36.53 -39.54 -42.82
N MET A 74 35.30 -39.05 -42.61
CA MET A 74 33.94 -39.43 -43.06
C MET A 74 32.91 -38.29 -42.75
N HIS A 75 31.83 -38.18 -43.54
CA HIS A 75 30.49 -37.52 -43.33
C HIS A 75 30.39 -36.19 -42.52
N ALA A 76 29.72 -35.12 -42.97
CA ALA A 76 28.37 -35.04 -43.51
C ALA A 76 28.10 -33.68 -44.20
N ALA A 77 26.92 -33.59 -44.81
CA ALA A 77 26.48 -32.65 -45.83
C ALA A 77 26.47 -31.14 -45.47
N THR A 78 26.63 -30.40 -46.56
CA THR A 78 26.74 -28.97 -46.83
C THR A 78 25.65 -28.08 -46.20
N THR A 79 26.15 -27.12 -45.44
CA THR A 79 25.59 -25.80 -45.10
C THR A 79 25.43 -24.90 -46.33
N ALA A 80 24.36 -24.11 -46.36
CA ALA A 80 24.37 -22.80 -47.02
C ALA A 80 23.82 -21.77 -46.02
N ALA A 81 24.69 -21.37 -45.08
CA ALA A 81 24.50 -20.21 -44.23
C ALA A 81 25.42 -19.11 -44.77
N THR A 82 24.82 -18.09 -45.36
CA THR A 82 25.52 -16.86 -45.75
C THR A 82 25.83 -16.06 -44.49
N THR A 83 27.10 -15.74 -44.36
CA THR A 83 27.76 -15.00 -43.31
C THR A 83 27.26 -13.55 -43.21
N ALA A 84 26.85 -13.14 -42.02
CA ALA A 84 26.96 -11.75 -41.56
C ALA A 84 27.60 -11.80 -40.16
N GLY A 85 28.86 -11.37 -40.10
CA GLY A 85 29.69 -11.42 -38.90
C GLY A 85 29.18 -10.45 -37.83
N GLY A 86 28.51 -11.00 -36.81
CA GLY A 86 28.39 -10.38 -35.50
C GLY A 86 29.52 -10.90 -34.60
N PHE A 87 30.30 -9.99 -34.03
CA PHE A 87 31.23 -10.31 -32.93
C PHE A 87 30.48 -11.12 -31.87
N LYS A 88 30.84 -12.40 -31.72
CA LYS A 88 30.39 -13.20 -30.57
C LYS A 88 31.00 -12.59 -29.31
N ARG A 89 30.20 -11.81 -28.58
CA ARG A 89 30.49 -11.46 -27.19
C ARG A 89 30.68 -12.77 -26.42
N SER A 90 31.79 -12.87 -25.69
CA SER A 90 32.06 -14.00 -24.80
C SER A 90 31.00 -14.03 -23.70
N VAL A 91 30.02 -14.92 -23.85
CA VAL A 91 29.03 -15.22 -22.82
C VAL A 91 29.78 -15.96 -21.70
N ALA A 92 30.03 -15.28 -20.57
CA ALA A 92 30.67 -15.87 -19.40
C ALA A 92 29.69 -16.69 -18.54
N ARG A 93 28.40 -16.66 -18.87
CA ARG A 93 27.34 -17.49 -18.31
C ARG A 93 27.08 -18.66 -19.28
N GLY A 94 26.96 -19.89 -18.78
CA GLY A 94 26.06 -20.81 -19.47
C GLY A 94 24.66 -20.19 -19.44
N ASP A 95 23.85 -20.40 -20.47
CA ASP A 95 22.50 -19.82 -20.58
C ASP A 95 21.74 -19.92 -19.24
N SER A 96 21.02 -18.86 -18.85
CA SER A 96 20.24 -18.90 -17.60
C SER A 96 19.12 -19.92 -17.76
N LEU A 97 19.35 -21.13 -17.24
CA LEU A 97 18.42 -22.27 -17.34
C LEU A 97 17.00 -21.94 -16.82
N LEU A 98 16.89 -20.93 -15.94
CA LEU A 98 15.64 -20.52 -15.29
C LEU A 98 14.84 -19.46 -16.05
N LEU A 99 15.49 -18.57 -16.81
CA LEU A 99 14.85 -17.43 -17.49
C LEU A 99 14.85 -17.55 -19.02
N ASP A 100 15.76 -18.34 -19.58
CA ASP A 100 15.91 -18.53 -21.03
C ASP A 100 15.34 -19.87 -21.54
N ALA A 101 14.67 -20.67 -20.71
CA ALA A 101 14.06 -21.92 -21.14
C ALA A 101 12.69 -21.68 -21.80
N PRO A 102 12.56 -21.83 -23.14
CA PRO A 102 11.30 -21.58 -23.86
C PRO A 102 10.18 -22.59 -23.52
N PHE A 103 10.42 -23.58 -22.64
CA PHE A 103 9.54 -24.72 -22.39
C PHE A 103 8.88 -24.78 -21.01
N LEU A 104 9.10 -23.82 -20.10
CA LEU A 104 8.48 -23.88 -18.76
C LEU A 104 6.95 -23.70 -18.82
N GLU A 105 6.14 -24.66 -18.38
CA GLU A 105 4.68 -24.56 -18.34
C GLU A 105 4.19 -23.65 -17.18
N ASP A 106 2.91 -23.23 -17.19
CA ASP A 106 2.33 -22.41 -16.11
C ASP A 106 2.39 -23.13 -14.74
N GLU A 107 2.38 -24.47 -14.72
CA GLU A 107 2.61 -25.26 -13.51
C GLU A 107 4.04 -25.12 -12.99
N ASP A 108 5.03 -24.98 -13.88
CA ASP A 108 6.43 -24.81 -13.50
C ASP A 108 6.64 -23.47 -12.79
N ALA A 109 5.96 -22.40 -13.21
CA ALA A 109 6.05 -21.10 -12.53
C ALA A 109 5.57 -21.16 -11.07
N ASN A 110 4.48 -21.90 -10.80
CA ASN A 110 3.99 -22.09 -9.43
C ASN A 110 4.96 -22.95 -8.61
N GLN A 111 5.50 -24.03 -9.20
CA GLN A 111 6.51 -24.86 -8.56
C GLN A 111 7.78 -24.07 -8.23
N LEU A 112 8.25 -23.21 -9.12
CA LEU A 112 9.40 -22.33 -8.87
C LEU A 112 9.15 -21.39 -7.69
N ILE A 113 7.96 -20.79 -7.60
CA ILE A 113 7.60 -19.94 -6.46
C ILE A 113 7.56 -20.76 -5.15
N LEU A 114 7.05 -21.99 -5.19
CA LEU A 114 7.08 -22.89 -4.03
C LEU A 114 8.51 -23.26 -3.65
N ASN A 115 9.36 -23.54 -4.64
CA ASN A 115 10.77 -23.91 -4.45
C ASN A 115 11.55 -22.78 -3.76
N ALA A 116 11.36 -21.55 -4.22
CA ALA A 116 11.96 -20.35 -3.62
C ALA A 116 11.55 -20.10 -2.15
N ASN A 117 10.44 -20.70 -1.71
CA ASN A 117 9.90 -20.55 -0.36
C ASN A 117 9.79 -21.91 0.37
N ARG A 118 10.57 -22.93 -0.03
CA ARG A 118 10.60 -24.22 0.67
C ARG A 118 10.96 -24.00 2.14
N ALA A 119 10.38 -24.81 3.03
CA ALA A 119 10.79 -24.78 4.44
C ALA A 119 12.31 -25.09 4.53
N PRO A 120 13.05 -24.45 5.43
CA PRO A 120 14.42 -24.90 5.73
C PRO A 120 14.31 -26.37 6.15
N MET A 121 14.98 -27.29 5.44
CA MET A 121 15.00 -28.70 5.84
C MET A 121 15.86 -28.82 7.11
N GLU A 122 15.29 -29.39 8.18
CA GLU A 122 15.97 -29.67 9.45
C GLU A 122 16.19 -31.18 9.68
N GLU A 123 15.76 -32.05 8.76
CA GLU A 123 15.98 -33.50 8.91
C GLU A 123 17.43 -33.88 8.59
N GLY A 124 18.19 -34.31 9.61
CA GLY A 124 19.51 -34.93 9.48
C GLY A 124 20.65 -34.03 8.98
N ALA A 125 20.49 -32.71 8.99
CA ALA A 125 21.47 -31.79 8.42
C ALA A 125 22.76 -31.75 9.28
N SER A 126 23.90 -32.08 8.66
CA SER A 126 25.20 -31.99 9.32
C SER A 126 25.49 -30.55 9.77
N LEU A 127 26.33 -30.36 10.81
CA LEU A 127 26.74 -29.03 11.28
C LEU A 127 27.31 -28.14 10.15
N GLU A 128 27.94 -28.78 9.16
CA GLU A 128 28.43 -28.11 7.96
C GLU A 128 27.28 -27.58 7.08
N GLU A 129 26.24 -28.37 6.86
CA GLU A 129 25.03 -27.95 6.12
C GLU A 129 24.28 -26.84 6.85
N THR A 130 24.15 -26.92 8.18
CA THR A 130 23.55 -25.83 8.98
C THR A 130 24.35 -24.54 8.83
N MET A 131 25.68 -24.63 8.87
CA MET A 131 26.55 -23.47 8.67
C MET A 131 26.46 -22.92 7.22
N GLN A 132 26.31 -23.79 6.22
CA GLN A 132 26.09 -23.37 4.83
C GLN A 132 24.75 -22.68 4.65
N ILE A 133 23.67 -23.17 5.26
CA ILE A 133 22.34 -22.54 5.24
C ILE A 133 22.38 -21.16 5.90
N MET A 134 23.07 -21.02 7.04
CA MET A 134 23.26 -19.71 7.69
C MET A 134 24.02 -18.73 6.78
N LYS A 135 25.11 -19.18 6.15
CA LYS A 135 25.88 -18.37 5.20
C LYS A 135 25.06 -17.97 3.97
N ALA A 136 24.25 -18.89 3.43
CA ALA A 136 23.36 -18.62 2.31
C ALA A 136 22.31 -17.56 2.69
N ARG A 137 21.71 -17.67 3.89
CA ARG A 137 20.73 -16.70 4.40
C ARG A 137 21.32 -15.31 4.56
N GLU A 138 22.54 -15.20 5.10
CA GLU A 138 23.24 -13.92 5.24
C GLU A 138 23.56 -13.33 3.86
N TYR A 139 24.06 -14.17 2.94
CA TYR A 139 24.32 -13.78 1.57
C TYR A 139 23.07 -13.24 0.87
N TYR A 140 21.93 -13.93 0.95
CA TYR A 140 20.67 -13.47 0.35
C TYR A 140 20.23 -12.11 0.91
N ARG A 141 20.32 -11.92 2.23
CA ARG A 141 20.00 -10.64 2.88
C ARG A 141 20.88 -9.51 2.34
N GLU A 142 22.17 -9.75 2.18
CA GLU A 142 23.09 -8.76 1.62
C GLU A 142 22.80 -8.45 0.15
N GLN A 143 22.48 -9.45 -0.68
CA GLN A 143 22.16 -9.22 -2.09
C GLN A 143 20.86 -8.41 -2.24
N PHE A 144 19.84 -8.73 -1.44
CA PHE A 144 18.62 -7.92 -1.40
C PHE A 144 18.90 -6.47 -1.01
N ALA A 145 19.78 -6.23 -0.03
CA ALA A 145 20.16 -4.88 0.37
C ALA A 145 20.92 -4.14 -0.74
N LYS A 146 21.83 -4.81 -1.45
CA LYS A 146 22.60 -4.22 -2.57
C LYS A 146 21.69 -3.79 -3.73
N ILE A 147 20.70 -4.60 -4.10
CA ILE A 147 19.72 -4.24 -5.13
C ILE A 147 18.91 -3.00 -4.72
N GLN A 148 18.52 -2.90 -3.45
CA GLN A 148 17.80 -1.71 -2.96
C GLN A 148 18.70 -0.47 -2.94
N GLU A 149 19.96 -0.63 -2.54
CA GLU A 149 20.95 0.44 -2.50
C GLU A 149 21.25 0.98 -3.92
N GLN A 150 21.24 0.14 -4.95
CA GLN A 150 21.50 0.53 -6.35
C GLN A 150 20.60 1.68 -6.84
N ALA A 151 19.35 1.73 -6.40
CA ALA A 151 18.41 2.77 -6.81
C ALA A 151 18.73 4.15 -6.19
N GLY A 152 19.55 4.20 -5.14
CA GLY A 152 19.96 5.45 -4.47
C GLY A 152 18.77 6.17 -3.82
N MET A 153 17.92 5.46 -3.08
CA MET A 153 16.73 6.05 -2.46
C MET A 153 17.08 6.91 -1.25
N ASN A 154 16.63 8.16 -1.25
CA ASN A 154 16.75 9.06 -0.11
C ASN A 154 15.72 8.71 0.98
N PRO A 155 16.12 8.60 2.26
CA PRO A 155 15.25 8.12 3.35
C PRO A 155 14.08 9.04 3.68
N HIS A 156 14.24 10.36 3.50
CA HIS A 156 13.23 11.36 3.89
C HIS A 156 12.27 11.69 2.74
N THR A 157 12.80 11.79 1.53
CA THR A 157 12.02 12.19 0.35
C THR A 157 11.45 11.02 -0.43
N LEU A 158 11.95 9.80 -0.15
CA LEU A 158 11.73 8.58 -0.93
C LEU A 158 12.17 8.66 -2.38
N ARG A 159 12.78 9.76 -2.85
CA ARG A 159 13.23 9.89 -4.23
C ARG A 159 14.41 8.97 -4.52
N PHE A 160 14.39 8.37 -5.70
CA PHE A 160 15.56 7.68 -6.24
C PHE A 160 16.55 8.68 -6.85
N SER A 161 17.70 8.17 -7.25
CA SER A 161 18.61 8.94 -8.11
C SER A 161 17.88 9.40 -9.39
N PRO A 162 18.26 10.53 -10.00
CA PRO A 162 17.49 11.15 -11.10
C PRO A 162 17.19 10.22 -12.28
N VAL A 163 18.09 9.27 -12.58
CA VAL A 163 17.93 8.30 -13.67
C VAL A 163 16.82 7.30 -13.33
N TYR A 164 16.90 6.68 -12.15
CA TYR A 164 15.91 5.70 -11.69
C TYR A 164 14.56 6.36 -11.35
N GLU A 165 14.55 7.61 -10.90
CA GLU A 165 13.31 8.35 -10.61
C GLU A 165 12.49 8.61 -11.88
N ARG A 166 13.14 8.93 -13.01
CA ARG A 166 12.44 9.10 -14.30
C ARG A 166 11.84 7.77 -14.79
N ALA A 167 12.58 6.67 -14.64
CA ALA A 167 12.08 5.34 -14.99
C ALA A 167 10.91 4.91 -14.08
N TYR A 168 11.06 5.11 -12.76
CA TYR A 168 10.02 4.82 -11.78
C TYR A 168 8.75 5.63 -12.04
N THR A 169 8.86 6.92 -12.34
CA THR A 169 7.71 7.78 -12.62
C THR A 169 6.99 7.35 -13.89
N ALA A 170 7.71 7.04 -14.97
CA ALA A 170 7.10 6.50 -16.19
C ALA A 170 6.34 5.19 -15.92
N TYR A 171 6.96 4.26 -15.19
CA TYR A 171 6.34 2.98 -14.79
C TYR A 171 5.10 3.17 -13.91
N ALA A 172 5.21 4.00 -12.87
CA ALA A 172 4.14 4.27 -11.93
C ALA A 172 2.94 4.93 -12.62
N GLN A 173 3.17 5.89 -13.52
CA GLN A 173 2.11 6.63 -14.20
C GLN A 173 1.45 5.83 -15.31
N LYS A 174 2.19 5.01 -16.07
CA LYS A 174 1.59 4.09 -17.06
C LYS A 174 0.56 3.16 -16.40
N SER A 175 0.89 2.66 -15.21
CA SER A 175 -0.01 1.78 -14.44
C SER A 175 -1.09 2.51 -13.63
N SER A 176 -1.06 3.85 -13.53
CA SER A 176 -2.06 4.65 -12.80
C SER A 176 -3.19 5.16 -13.69
N LEU A 177 -2.96 5.27 -15.01
CA LEU A 177 -3.82 5.96 -15.96
C LEU A 177 -5.31 5.56 -15.88
N LEU A 178 -5.63 4.27 -15.94
CA LEU A 178 -7.02 3.80 -15.85
C LEU A 178 -7.68 4.13 -14.50
N ARG A 179 -6.89 4.18 -13.43
CA ARG A 179 -7.39 4.50 -12.09
C ARG A 179 -7.63 6.00 -11.97
N VAL A 180 -6.72 6.82 -12.49
CA VAL A 180 -6.91 8.28 -12.54
C VAL A 180 -8.16 8.61 -13.34
N ARG A 181 -8.37 7.97 -14.49
CA ARG A 181 -9.62 8.07 -15.28
C ARG A 181 -10.85 7.71 -14.46
N PHE A 182 -10.84 6.55 -13.81
CA PHE A 182 -11.95 6.10 -12.98
C PHE A 182 -12.25 7.10 -11.85
N ILE A 183 -11.24 7.62 -11.17
CA ILE A 183 -11.42 8.61 -10.09
C ILE A 183 -11.99 9.91 -10.63
N PHE A 184 -11.52 10.39 -11.78
CA PHE A 184 -12.07 11.60 -12.38
C PHE A 184 -13.54 11.40 -12.78
N LEU A 185 -13.91 10.24 -13.34
CA LEU A 185 -15.31 9.92 -13.63
C LEU A 185 -16.14 9.80 -12.35
N LEU A 186 -15.64 9.10 -11.34
CA LEU A 186 -16.30 9.00 -10.04
C LEU A 186 -16.50 10.38 -9.40
N GLY A 187 -15.47 11.24 -9.46
CA GLY A 187 -15.51 12.63 -9.00
C GLY A 187 -16.53 13.45 -9.77
N LEU A 188 -16.54 13.36 -11.10
CA LEU A 188 -17.52 14.02 -11.97
C LEU A 188 -18.96 13.65 -11.58
N PHE A 189 -19.28 12.36 -11.49
CA PHE A 189 -20.64 11.92 -11.18
C PHE A 189 -21.03 12.19 -9.73
N SER A 190 -20.16 11.91 -8.76
CA SER A 190 -20.48 12.10 -7.35
C SER A 190 -20.54 13.57 -6.93
N LEU A 191 -19.55 14.38 -7.33
CA LEU A 191 -19.55 15.81 -7.08
C LEU A 191 -20.63 16.51 -7.91
N GLY A 192 -20.80 16.10 -9.17
CA GLY A 192 -21.88 16.60 -10.03
C GLY A 192 -23.25 16.34 -9.41
N PHE A 193 -23.52 15.12 -8.96
CA PHE A 193 -24.76 14.76 -8.26
C PHE A 193 -24.92 15.56 -6.97
N TYR A 194 -23.88 15.66 -6.14
CA TYR A 194 -23.93 16.43 -4.89
C TYR A 194 -24.27 17.90 -5.13
N LEU A 195 -23.60 18.54 -6.09
CA LEU A 195 -23.79 19.97 -6.37
C LEU A 195 -25.11 20.23 -7.08
N TRP A 196 -25.50 19.40 -8.05
CA TRP A 196 -26.81 19.46 -8.70
C TRP A 196 -27.92 19.33 -7.67
N TYR A 197 -27.83 18.31 -6.82
CA TYR A 197 -28.80 18.11 -5.74
C TYR A 197 -28.87 19.30 -4.79
N ASP A 198 -27.72 19.90 -4.45
CA ASP A 198 -27.66 21.08 -3.60
C ASP A 198 -28.34 22.31 -4.22
N THR A 199 -28.24 22.51 -5.55
CA THR A 199 -28.92 23.61 -6.25
C THR A 199 -30.44 23.50 -6.22
N THR A 200 -30.98 22.29 -6.08
CA THR A 200 -32.44 22.06 -6.00
C THR A 200 -33.03 22.30 -4.62
N ARG A 201 -32.21 22.61 -3.61
CA ARG A 201 -32.67 22.85 -2.23
C ARG A 201 -33.04 24.31 -2.01
N ASP A 202 -34.12 24.56 -1.26
CA ASP A 202 -34.58 25.92 -0.88
C ASP A 202 -33.55 26.72 -0.04
N SER A 203 -32.55 26.01 0.52
CA SER A 203 -31.41 26.58 1.26
C SER A 203 -30.29 27.14 0.38
N TYR A 204 -30.35 26.97 -0.94
CA TYR A 204 -29.37 27.50 -1.89
C TYR A 204 -29.54 29.01 -2.08
N LYS A 205 -28.89 29.79 -1.21
CA LYS A 205 -28.92 31.27 -1.25
C LYS A 205 -27.51 31.82 -1.02
N ALA A 206 -27.10 32.82 -1.81
CA ALA A 206 -25.84 33.51 -1.59
C ALA A 206 -25.85 34.25 -0.23
N THR A 207 -24.76 34.15 0.53
CA THR A 207 -24.62 34.78 1.86
C THR A 207 -24.63 36.32 1.74
N ALA A 208 -25.23 37.01 2.73
CA ALA A 208 -25.35 38.47 2.77
C ALA A 208 -23.98 39.21 2.68
N SER A 209 -24.03 40.45 2.19
CA SER A 209 -22.95 41.42 1.91
C SER A 209 -21.58 41.24 2.60
N MET A 210 -20.61 40.52 1.99
CA MET A 210 -19.18 40.73 2.28
C MET A 210 -18.61 41.91 1.46
N PRO A 211 -17.90 42.88 2.06
CA PRO A 211 -17.44 44.10 1.37
C PRO A 211 -16.34 43.87 0.32
N PHE A 212 -15.56 42.78 0.41
CA PHE A 212 -14.40 42.55 -0.47
C PHE A 212 -14.72 41.89 -1.83
N TRP A 213 -15.97 41.44 -2.05
CA TRP A 213 -16.42 40.85 -3.32
C TRP A 213 -17.33 41.79 -4.11
N GLN A 214 -16.99 43.08 -4.17
CA GLN A 214 -17.60 44.00 -5.12
C GLN A 214 -16.81 43.94 -6.43
N PHE A 215 -17.37 43.27 -7.43
CA PHE A 215 -16.78 43.23 -8.76
C PHE A 215 -17.22 44.45 -9.55
N SER A 216 -16.27 45.29 -9.98
CA SER A 216 -16.54 46.46 -10.84
C SER A 216 -16.76 46.08 -12.32
N PHE A 217 -16.51 44.83 -12.69
CA PHE A 217 -16.68 44.31 -14.06
C PHE A 217 -18.09 43.72 -14.27
N GLY A 218 -19.07 44.60 -14.47
CA GLY A 218 -20.44 44.24 -14.89
C GLY A 218 -21.35 43.67 -13.79
N ASN A 219 -22.63 43.45 -14.13
CA ASN A 219 -23.68 42.92 -13.24
C ASN A 219 -23.48 41.42 -12.87
N VAL A 220 -22.30 41.02 -12.41
CA VAL A 220 -22.05 39.66 -11.92
C VAL A 220 -22.61 39.55 -10.51
N THR A 221 -23.78 38.90 -10.38
CA THR A 221 -24.36 38.65 -9.06
C THR A 221 -23.60 37.52 -8.33
N ARG A 222 -23.59 37.51 -7.00
CA ARG A 222 -22.96 36.42 -6.22
C ARG A 222 -23.60 35.06 -6.45
N LYS A 223 -24.87 35.03 -6.82
CA LYS A 223 -25.55 33.82 -7.28
C LYS A 223 -24.85 33.26 -8.53
N ASN A 224 -24.51 34.12 -9.50
CA ASN A 224 -23.75 33.70 -10.69
C ASN A 224 -22.37 33.12 -10.32
N VAL A 225 -21.71 33.68 -9.30
CA VAL A 225 -20.42 33.13 -8.80
C VAL A 225 -20.63 31.76 -8.13
N LEU A 226 -21.68 31.59 -7.33
CA LEU A 226 -22.01 30.32 -6.70
C LEU A 226 -22.40 29.25 -7.75
N ASP A 227 -23.16 29.64 -8.77
CA ASP A 227 -23.53 28.79 -9.90
C ASP A 227 -22.27 28.38 -10.69
N ALA A 228 -21.37 29.33 -10.98
CA ALA A 228 -20.10 29.06 -11.64
C ALA A 228 -19.24 28.07 -10.82
N LEU A 229 -19.07 28.30 -9.51
CA LEU A 229 -18.34 27.38 -8.62
C LEU A 229 -18.99 25.98 -8.56
N SER A 230 -20.31 25.90 -8.73
CA SER A 230 -21.05 24.62 -8.79
C SER A 230 -20.74 23.82 -10.06
N VAL A 231 -20.34 24.49 -11.14
CA VAL A 231 -20.00 23.87 -12.43
C VAL A 231 -18.50 23.61 -12.56
N VAL A 232 -17.64 24.53 -12.09
CA VAL A 232 -16.18 24.45 -12.25
C VAL A 232 -15.60 23.16 -11.67
N GLY A 233 -16.05 22.74 -10.47
CA GLY A 233 -15.58 21.51 -9.83
C GLY A 233 -15.80 20.28 -10.71
N PRO A 234 -17.05 19.88 -11.00
CA PRO A 234 -17.34 18.74 -11.87
C PRO A 234 -16.73 18.87 -13.27
N LEU A 235 -16.77 20.07 -13.88
CA LEU A 235 -16.21 20.29 -15.20
C LEU A 235 -14.69 20.05 -15.23
N SER A 236 -13.97 20.41 -14.18
CA SER A 236 -12.53 20.14 -14.10
C SER A 236 -12.22 18.63 -14.08
N PHE A 237 -13.07 17.81 -13.45
CA PHE A 237 -12.97 16.35 -13.54
C PHE A 237 -13.29 15.82 -14.95
N ALA A 238 -14.31 16.37 -15.62
CA ALA A 238 -14.63 15.99 -17.00
C ALA A 238 -13.48 16.32 -17.97
N VAL A 239 -12.96 17.54 -17.88
CA VAL A 239 -11.80 18.00 -18.66
C VAL A 239 -10.57 17.15 -18.33
N GLY A 240 -10.31 16.89 -17.05
CA GLY A 240 -9.24 16.00 -16.61
C GLY A 240 -9.35 14.61 -17.24
N ALA A 241 -10.54 13.98 -17.18
CA ALA A 241 -10.80 12.69 -17.78
C ALA A 241 -10.58 12.71 -19.30
N ALA A 242 -11.08 13.73 -20.00
CA ALA A 242 -10.88 13.88 -21.44
C ALA A 242 -9.40 14.05 -21.80
N LEU A 243 -8.65 14.88 -21.06
CA LEU A 243 -7.22 15.11 -21.28
C LEU A 243 -6.40 13.85 -21.10
N THR A 244 -6.77 12.93 -20.20
CA THR A 244 -6.06 11.65 -20.07
C THR A 244 -6.11 10.78 -21.33
N ASN A 245 -7.01 11.03 -22.28
CA ASN A 245 -7.06 10.30 -23.56
C ASN A 245 -5.96 10.75 -24.54
N LEU A 246 -5.32 11.90 -24.30
CA LEU A 246 -4.21 12.38 -25.13
C LEU A 246 -2.93 11.59 -24.83
N ARG A 247 -2.24 11.15 -25.88
CA ARG A 247 -0.98 10.37 -25.79
C ARG A 247 0.10 11.05 -24.93
N TYR A 248 0.10 12.38 -24.88
CA TYR A 248 1.02 13.16 -24.04
C TYR A 248 0.96 12.78 -22.55
N PHE A 249 -0.23 12.49 -22.02
CA PHE A 249 -0.41 12.13 -20.61
C PHE A 249 -0.21 10.62 -20.33
N HIS A 250 0.10 9.81 -21.35
CA HIS A 250 0.35 8.38 -21.17
C HIS A 250 1.79 8.09 -20.69
N GLY A 251 2.71 9.07 -20.74
CA GLY A 251 4.11 8.90 -20.38
C GLY A 251 4.61 9.91 -19.33
N GLY A 252 4.85 9.46 -18.10
CA GLY A 252 5.67 10.17 -17.12
C GLY A 252 4.97 11.30 -16.32
N SER A 253 5.74 12.33 -15.98
CA SER A 253 5.35 13.45 -15.09
C SER A 253 4.09 14.26 -15.49
N PRO A 254 3.65 14.36 -16.76
CA PRO A 254 2.47 15.14 -17.12
C PRO A 254 1.17 14.65 -16.46
N LEU A 255 0.99 13.33 -16.28
CA LEU A 255 -0.22 12.78 -15.65
C LEU A 255 -0.31 13.17 -14.16
N GLU A 256 0.83 13.19 -13.49
CA GLU A 256 0.96 13.67 -12.11
C GLU A 256 0.57 15.15 -12.00
N MET A 257 1.07 15.99 -12.92
CA MET A 257 0.76 17.42 -12.94
C MET A 257 -0.71 17.68 -13.25
N LEU A 258 -1.30 16.95 -14.21
CA LEU A 258 -2.73 17.03 -14.52
C LEU A 258 -3.56 16.68 -13.29
N THR A 259 -3.20 15.60 -12.59
CA THR A 259 -3.87 15.19 -11.35
C THR A 259 -3.79 16.29 -10.29
N PHE A 260 -2.59 16.84 -10.05
CA PHE A 260 -2.39 17.93 -9.10
C PHE A 260 -3.25 19.16 -9.42
N VAL A 261 -3.31 19.57 -10.70
CA VAL A 261 -4.09 20.72 -11.16
C VAL A 261 -5.59 20.49 -11.02
N VAL A 262 -6.11 19.35 -11.49
CA VAL A 262 -7.54 19.02 -11.41
C VAL A 262 -8.01 19.00 -9.95
N PHE A 263 -7.31 18.26 -9.09
CA PHE A 263 -7.64 18.22 -7.67
C PHE A 263 -7.48 19.59 -6.99
N GLY A 264 -6.51 20.41 -7.41
CA GLY A 264 -6.32 21.76 -6.92
C GLY A 264 -7.48 22.69 -7.23
N ILE A 265 -7.97 22.67 -8.47
CA ILE A 265 -9.15 23.44 -8.90
C ILE A 265 -10.39 22.99 -8.13
N VAL A 266 -10.62 21.68 -7.99
CA VAL A 266 -11.77 21.17 -7.24
C VAL A 266 -11.69 21.56 -5.77
N SER A 267 -10.55 21.36 -5.11
CA SER A 267 -10.34 21.78 -3.71
C SER A 267 -10.60 23.27 -3.52
N LEU A 268 -10.02 24.12 -4.37
CA LEU A 268 -10.23 25.57 -4.31
C LEU A 268 -11.72 25.92 -4.50
N SER A 269 -12.40 25.30 -5.47
CA SER A 269 -13.82 25.53 -5.72
C SER A 269 -14.69 25.20 -4.49
N LEU A 270 -14.37 24.11 -3.79
CA LEU A 270 -15.05 23.72 -2.56
C LEU A 270 -14.74 24.68 -1.40
N ILE A 271 -13.49 25.07 -1.21
CA ILE A 271 -13.09 25.99 -0.13
C ILE A 271 -13.79 27.35 -0.29
N VAL A 272 -13.82 27.89 -1.51
CA VAL A 272 -14.42 29.20 -1.83
C VAL A 272 -15.96 29.14 -1.84
N ARG A 273 -16.56 27.97 -2.05
CA ARG A 273 -18.04 27.82 -2.01
C ARG A 273 -18.64 28.19 -0.65
N LYS A 274 -17.94 27.91 0.46
CA LYS A 274 -18.42 28.24 1.82
C LYS A 274 -18.69 29.74 1.97
N PRO A 275 -17.69 30.65 1.82
CA PRO A 275 -17.92 32.10 1.93
C PRO A 275 -19.00 32.64 0.99
N VAL A 276 -19.11 32.09 -0.21
CA VAL A 276 -20.02 32.60 -1.25
C VAL A 276 -21.48 32.19 -1.03
N GLY A 277 -21.75 30.98 -0.53
CA GLY A 277 -23.11 30.42 -0.58
C GLY A 277 -23.62 29.66 0.64
N ARG A 278 -22.82 29.29 1.64
CA ARG A 278 -23.33 28.47 2.76
C ARG A 278 -22.64 28.78 4.08
N TYR A 279 -23.46 28.91 5.14
CA TYR A 279 -22.97 28.98 6.52
C TYR A 279 -22.28 27.68 6.98
N THR A 280 -22.67 26.52 6.42
CA THR A 280 -22.08 25.20 6.71
C THR A 280 -21.12 24.76 5.59
N GLY A 281 -19.87 24.47 5.97
CA GLY A 281 -18.76 24.25 5.01
C GLY A 281 -18.67 22.85 4.39
N PRO A 282 -17.99 22.71 3.23
CA PRO A 282 -17.76 21.41 2.58
C PRO A 282 -16.56 20.66 3.15
N VAL A 283 -16.45 20.57 4.49
CA VAL A 283 -15.35 19.85 5.15
C VAL A 283 -15.33 18.39 4.73
N LEU A 284 -16.51 17.76 4.65
CA LEU A 284 -16.63 16.34 4.35
C LEU A 284 -16.30 16.00 2.87
N PRO A 285 -16.81 16.73 1.85
CA PRO A 285 -16.33 16.60 0.48
C PRO A 285 -14.81 16.79 0.32
N LEU A 286 -14.23 17.78 1.02
CA LEU A 286 -12.79 18.06 0.97
C LEU A 286 -11.97 16.88 1.50
N VAL A 287 -12.41 16.26 2.61
CA VAL A 287 -11.72 15.08 3.15
C VAL A 287 -11.83 13.88 2.21
N ILE A 288 -13.02 13.65 1.65
CA ILE A 288 -13.23 12.54 0.72
C ILE A 288 -12.35 12.70 -0.53
N LEU A 289 -12.13 13.93 -0.96
CA LEU A 289 -11.26 14.26 -2.09
C LEU A 289 -9.77 13.98 -1.82
N LEU A 290 -9.30 14.03 -0.57
CA LEU A 290 -7.92 13.66 -0.22
C LEU A 290 -7.64 12.15 -0.30
N ILE A 291 -8.67 11.32 -0.16
CA ILE A 291 -8.55 9.86 -0.16
C ILE A 291 -7.88 9.34 -1.45
N PRO A 292 -8.36 9.68 -2.66
CA PRO A 292 -7.71 9.25 -3.90
C PRO A 292 -6.31 9.86 -4.10
N VAL A 293 -6.05 11.06 -3.57
CA VAL A 293 -4.73 11.74 -3.66
C VAL A 293 -3.66 10.97 -2.90
N PHE A 294 -3.99 10.48 -1.70
CA PHE A 294 -3.05 9.71 -0.86
C PHE A 294 -3.03 8.20 -1.14
N GLY A 295 -4.04 7.64 -1.84
CA GLY A 295 -4.17 6.19 -1.94
C GLY A 295 -4.21 5.58 -3.34
N ILE A 296 -4.58 6.33 -4.38
CA ILE A 296 -5.00 5.72 -5.66
C ILE A 296 -4.31 6.34 -6.88
N THR A 297 -4.17 7.66 -6.93
CA THR A 297 -3.64 8.39 -8.11
C THR A 297 -2.15 8.17 -8.39
N LYS A 298 -1.42 7.50 -7.49
CA LYS A 298 0.03 7.22 -7.58
C LYS A 298 0.91 8.47 -7.73
N MET A 299 0.40 9.65 -7.42
CA MET A 299 1.21 10.87 -7.25
C MET A 299 2.33 10.61 -6.22
N ARG A 300 3.49 11.25 -6.37
CA ARG A 300 4.60 11.05 -5.45
C ARG A 300 4.32 11.68 -4.10
N PHE A 301 4.92 11.10 -3.06
CA PHE A 301 4.69 11.43 -1.66
C PHE A 301 4.84 12.92 -1.40
N GLN A 302 5.90 13.53 -1.90
CA GLN A 302 6.14 14.96 -1.75
C GLN A 302 5.02 15.82 -2.33
N TRP A 303 4.54 15.51 -3.54
CA TRP A 303 3.47 16.27 -4.18
C TRP A 303 2.15 16.08 -3.45
N SER A 304 1.84 14.85 -3.00
CA SER A 304 0.65 14.59 -2.18
C SER A 304 0.70 15.31 -0.83
N CYS A 305 1.87 15.36 -0.19
CA CYS A 305 2.07 16.12 1.05
C CYS A 305 1.92 17.63 0.82
N LEU A 306 2.54 18.17 -0.23
CA LEU A 306 2.40 19.57 -0.62
C LEU A 306 0.94 19.92 -0.89
N PHE A 307 0.22 19.04 -1.60
CA PHE A 307 -1.21 19.20 -1.86
C PHE A 307 -2.05 19.21 -0.58
N GLY A 308 -1.83 18.25 0.32
CA GLY A 308 -2.54 18.16 1.59
C GLY A 308 -2.33 19.41 2.46
N TRP A 309 -1.08 19.80 2.68
CA TRP A 309 -0.75 20.98 3.50
C TRP A 309 -1.18 22.29 2.86
N SER A 310 -1.02 22.46 1.54
CA SER A 310 -1.53 23.64 0.84
C SER A 310 -3.05 23.75 0.97
N THR A 311 -3.79 22.66 0.83
CA THR A 311 -5.25 22.65 1.01
C THR A 311 -5.64 22.98 2.46
N PHE A 312 -4.90 22.48 3.45
CA PHE A 312 -5.10 22.79 4.88
C PHE A 312 -4.89 24.28 5.17
N VAL A 313 -3.76 24.85 4.75
CA VAL A 313 -3.43 26.26 4.97
C VAL A 313 -4.40 27.16 4.22
N LEU A 314 -4.70 26.83 2.97
CA LEU A 314 -5.64 27.58 2.14
C LEU A 314 -7.05 27.60 2.74
N TYR A 315 -7.52 26.47 3.27
CA TYR A 315 -8.79 26.40 3.99
C TYR A 315 -8.77 27.34 5.20
N LEU A 316 -7.76 27.22 6.08
CA LEU A 316 -7.67 28.04 7.30
C LEU A 316 -7.64 29.54 6.98
N VAL A 317 -6.78 29.95 6.04
CA VAL A 317 -6.63 31.36 5.65
C VAL A 317 -7.92 31.90 5.06
N ILE A 318 -8.51 31.22 4.06
CA ILE A 318 -9.74 31.71 3.41
C ILE A 318 -10.89 31.80 4.43
N GLN A 319 -11.04 30.82 5.33
CA GLN A 319 -12.13 30.86 6.30
C GLN A 319 -11.95 31.95 7.37
N LEU A 320 -10.73 32.14 7.89
CA LEU A 320 -10.45 33.19 8.88
C LEU A 320 -10.57 34.58 8.27
N THR A 321 -10.02 34.78 7.07
CA THR A 321 -10.15 36.05 6.35
C THR A 321 -11.62 36.34 6.04
N SER A 322 -12.38 35.36 5.55
CA SER A 322 -13.80 35.54 5.27
C SER A 322 -14.59 35.93 6.52
N LYS A 323 -14.26 35.32 7.68
CA LYS A 323 -14.87 35.66 8.97
C LYS A 323 -14.57 37.08 9.44
N HIS A 324 -13.33 37.53 9.27
CA HIS A 324 -12.93 38.88 9.68
C HIS A 324 -13.71 39.98 8.94
N TYR A 325 -14.07 39.74 7.68
CA TYR A 325 -14.80 40.68 6.83
C TYR A 325 -16.32 40.47 6.79
N LEU A 326 -16.87 39.62 7.66
CA LEU A 326 -18.32 39.42 7.76
C LEU A 326 -18.98 40.47 8.67
N ASP A 327 -20.11 41.03 8.24
CA ASP A 327 -20.94 41.90 9.07
C ASP A 327 -21.35 41.20 10.38
N ALA A 328 -21.48 41.94 11.48
CA ALA A 328 -21.72 41.39 12.82
C ALA A 328 -22.90 40.39 12.89
N GLN A 329 -24.02 40.70 12.23
CA GLN A 329 -25.21 39.82 12.18
C GLN A 329 -24.98 38.51 11.39
N THR A 330 -24.11 38.56 10.38
CA THR A 330 -23.81 37.41 9.51
C THR A 330 -22.70 36.55 10.13
N SER A 331 -21.77 37.19 10.85
CA SER A 331 -20.70 36.55 11.62
C SER A 331 -21.24 35.71 12.79
N GLU A 332 -22.33 36.14 13.43
CA GLU A 332 -23.00 35.38 14.50
C GLU A 332 -23.62 34.06 14.00
N LYS A 333 -24.08 34.02 12.74
CA LYS A 333 -24.64 32.81 12.09
C LYS A 333 -23.55 31.93 11.46
N TRP A 334 -22.32 32.40 11.40
CA TRP A 334 -21.16 31.68 10.88
C TRP A 334 -20.49 30.85 11.99
N ASP A 335 -19.65 29.88 11.61
CA ASP A 335 -18.84 29.11 12.56
C ASP A 335 -17.97 30.03 13.46
N SER A 336 -17.85 29.68 14.75
CA SER A 336 -16.99 30.41 15.68
C SER A 336 -15.50 30.29 15.27
N VAL A 337 -14.61 31.15 15.79
CA VAL A 337 -13.16 31.01 15.49
C VAL A 337 -12.64 29.67 16.03
N SER A 338 -13.10 29.28 17.23
CA SER A 338 -12.80 27.96 17.81
C SER A 338 -13.32 26.84 16.91
N ASP A 339 -14.55 26.93 16.38
CA ASP A 339 -15.10 25.90 15.48
C ASP A 339 -14.31 25.79 14.17
N LEU A 340 -13.87 26.90 13.59
CA LEU A 340 -13.05 26.91 12.38
C LEU A 340 -11.69 26.26 12.63
N VAL A 341 -11.04 26.60 13.74
CA VAL A 341 -9.75 25.99 14.13
C VAL A 341 -9.95 24.50 14.40
N TYR A 342 -11.00 24.13 15.13
CA TYR A 342 -11.35 22.74 15.44
C TYR A 342 -11.63 21.91 14.18
N GLN A 343 -12.43 22.42 13.24
CA GLN A 343 -12.68 21.78 11.94
C GLN A 343 -11.37 21.60 11.16
N THR A 344 -10.50 22.60 11.18
CA THR A 344 -9.21 22.56 10.48
C THR A 344 -8.27 21.53 11.11
N ILE A 345 -8.20 21.43 12.44
CA ILE A 345 -7.42 20.39 13.14
C ILE A 345 -7.94 18.99 12.79
N ASN A 346 -9.25 18.78 12.82
CA ASN A 346 -9.87 17.50 12.41
C ASN A 346 -9.57 17.14 10.95
N TYR A 347 -9.51 18.14 10.08
CA TYR A 347 -9.05 17.99 8.70
C TYR A 347 -7.57 17.60 8.63
N GLY A 348 -6.71 18.24 9.44
CA GLY A 348 -5.29 17.92 9.58
C GLY A 348 -5.02 16.48 10.00
N ILE A 349 -5.82 15.93 10.93
CA ILE A 349 -5.76 14.51 11.34
C ILE A 349 -5.94 13.59 10.12
N SER A 350 -6.91 13.90 9.27
CA SER A 350 -7.20 13.10 8.06
C SER A 350 -6.04 13.17 7.05
N ILE A 351 -5.40 14.34 6.91
CA ILE A 351 -4.21 14.51 6.06
C ILE A 351 -3.04 13.68 6.59
N ILE A 352 -2.73 13.76 7.87
CA ILE A 352 -1.63 13.02 8.51
C ILE A 352 -1.84 11.51 8.34
N GLY A 353 -3.04 11.01 8.62
CA GLY A 353 -3.39 9.60 8.40
C GLY A 353 -3.22 9.17 6.94
N GLY A 354 -3.64 10.04 6.00
CA GLY A 354 -3.42 9.86 4.57
C GLY A 354 -1.93 9.82 4.19
N MET A 355 -1.11 10.73 4.73
CA MET A 355 0.34 10.78 4.48
C MET A 355 1.04 9.52 4.97
N VAL A 356 0.74 9.03 6.17
CA VAL A 356 1.35 7.81 6.72
C VAL A 356 0.99 6.59 5.87
N SER A 357 -0.27 6.48 5.45
CA SER A 357 -0.74 5.42 4.55
C SER A 357 -0.03 5.52 3.19
N HIS A 358 0.05 6.72 2.61
CA HIS A 358 0.68 6.96 1.32
C HIS A 358 2.18 6.64 1.34
N TYR A 359 2.90 7.06 2.40
CA TYR A 359 4.31 6.76 2.58
C TYR A 359 4.57 5.25 2.54
N ARG A 360 3.77 4.46 3.26
CA ARG A 360 3.88 3.00 3.28
C ARG A 360 3.64 2.40 1.89
N GLN A 361 2.61 2.86 1.19
CA GLN A 361 2.29 2.37 -0.15
C GLN A 361 3.35 2.75 -1.19
N GLU A 362 3.87 3.98 -1.13
CA GLU A 362 4.95 4.43 -2.01
C GLU A 362 6.25 3.67 -1.75
N LEU A 363 6.60 3.43 -0.50
CA LEU A 363 7.76 2.64 -0.13
C LEU A 363 7.65 1.20 -0.68
N LEU A 364 6.48 0.57 -0.59
CA LEU A 364 6.22 -0.74 -1.20
C LEU A 364 6.33 -0.70 -2.74
N ARG A 365 5.81 0.34 -3.40
CA ARG A 365 5.94 0.52 -4.86
C ARG A 365 7.41 0.66 -5.27
N ARG A 366 8.16 1.50 -4.56
CA ARG A 366 9.58 1.77 -4.81
C ARG A 366 10.43 0.52 -4.56
N ARG A 367 10.14 -0.22 -3.49
CA ARG A 367 10.75 -1.53 -3.22
C ARG A 367 10.54 -2.52 -4.36
N ASN A 368 9.30 -2.65 -4.83
CA ASN A 368 8.98 -3.55 -5.94
C ASN A 368 9.70 -3.12 -7.23
N PHE A 369 9.81 -1.82 -7.48
CA PHE A 369 10.57 -1.30 -8.61
C PHE A 369 12.07 -1.60 -8.49
N ALA A 370 12.67 -1.43 -7.31
CA ALA A 370 14.07 -1.76 -7.07
C ALA A 370 14.36 -3.25 -7.35
N LEU A 371 13.47 -4.16 -6.93
CA LEU A 371 13.61 -5.59 -7.22
C LEU A 371 13.50 -5.95 -8.70
N GLN A 372 12.93 -5.07 -9.53
CA GLN A 372 12.89 -5.25 -10.98
C GLN A 372 14.17 -4.78 -11.68
N LEU A 373 15.01 -3.99 -11.02
CA LEU A 373 16.27 -3.53 -11.59
C LEU A 373 17.21 -4.71 -11.82
N PRO A 374 17.95 -4.76 -12.94
CA PRO A 374 18.81 -5.89 -13.25
C PRO A 374 19.80 -6.15 -12.11
N PHE A 375 19.94 -7.44 -11.75
CA PHE A 375 20.99 -7.87 -10.84
C PHE A 375 22.32 -7.83 -11.59
N SER A 376 23.12 -6.79 -11.35
CA SER A 376 24.49 -6.74 -11.87
C SER A 376 25.36 -7.67 -11.03
N GLY A 377 25.82 -8.77 -11.63
CA GLY A 377 26.83 -9.66 -11.05
C GLY A 377 28.21 -9.00 -10.97
N LEU A 378 29.26 -9.81 -11.05
CA LEU A 378 30.65 -9.32 -11.06
C LEU A 378 31.01 -8.57 -12.36
N MET A 379 30.22 -8.71 -13.43
CA MET A 379 30.43 -8.05 -14.73
C MET A 379 29.19 -7.27 -15.17
N GLU A 380 29.39 -6.16 -15.90
CA GLU A 380 28.32 -5.27 -16.41
C GLU A 380 27.41 -5.94 -17.46
N ASP A 381 27.86 -7.03 -18.08
CA ASP A 381 27.11 -7.79 -19.09
C ASP A 381 26.16 -8.87 -18.51
N ASP A 382 26.13 -9.06 -17.19
CA ASP A 382 25.33 -10.12 -16.52
C ASP A 382 23.85 -9.73 -16.26
N SER A 383 23.43 -8.52 -16.66
CA SER A 383 22.09 -7.99 -16.39
C SER A 383 21.01 -8.65 -17.24
N VAL A 384 20.30 -9.65 -16.68
CA VAL A 384 19.09 -10.21 -17.30
C VAL A 384 17.86 -9.39 -16.90
N VAL A 385 17.02 -9.03 -17.88
CA VAL A 385 15.75 -8.35 -17.66
C VAL A 385 14.70 -9.38 -17.22
N LEU A 386 14.06 -9.18 -16.08
CA LEU A 386 12.88 -9.96 -15.67
C LEU A 386 11.64 -9.50 -16.46
N ASP A 387 11.52 -9.93 -17.72
CA ASP A 387 10.27 -9.80 -18.49
C ASP A 387 9.88 -11.15 -19.07
N ASP A 388 9.49 -12.07 -18.19
CA ASP A 388 8.85 -13.32 -18.60
C ASP A 388 7.32 -13.17 -18.45
N ASP A 389 6.61 -13.44 -19.55
CA ASP A 389 5.15 -13.37 -19.64
C ASP A 389 4.44 -14.29 -18.62
N LYS A 390 5.10 -15.37 -18.19
CA LYS A 390 4.56 -16.39 -17.26
C LYS A 390 4.38 -15.85 -15.84
N PHE A 391 5.30 -15.01 -15.35
CA PHE A 391 5.22 -14.42 -14.01
C PHE A 391 4.31 -13.18 -13.94
N LYS A 392 3.62 -12.84 -15.04
CA LYS A 392 2.67 -11.72 -15.05
C LYS A 392 1.43 -12.05 -14.21
N LYS A 393 0.96 -11.06 -13.46
CA LYS A 393 -0.21 -11.16 -12.57
C LYS A 393 -1.45 -11.74 -13.22
N ARG A 394 -1.67 -11.48 -14.52
CA ARG A 394 -2.81 -12.00 -15.28
C ARG A 394 -2.84 -13.53 -15.34
N ASN A 395 -1.67 -14.17 -15.32
CA ASN A 395 -1.54 -15.61 -15.45
C ASN A 395 -1.57 -16.27 -14.08
N LEU A 396 -0.91 -15.68 -13.07
CA LEU A 396 -0.82 -16.25 -11.72
C LEU A 396 -2.02 -15.94 -10.80
N LEU A 397 -2.70 -14.80 -10.99
CA LEU A 397 -3.75 -14.33 -10.09
C LEU A 397 -5.15 -14.41 -10.73
N ARG A 398 -6.15 -14.67 -9.90
CA ARG A 398 -7.56 -14.55 -10.27
C ARG A 398 -7.99 -13.07 -10.28
N LYS A 399 -8.83 -12.69 -11.24
CA LYS A 399 -9.21 -11.28 -11.49
C LYS A 399 -9.96 -10.59 -10.34
N VAL A 400 -10.81 -11.33 -9.62
CA VAL A 400 -11.76 -10.77 -8.63
C VAL A 400 -11.19 -10.82 -7.21
N ASN A 401 -10.85 -12.01 -6.71
CA ASN A 401 -10.36 -12.18 -5.35
C ASN A 401 -8.86 -11.89 -5.19
N MET A 402 -8.14 -11.63 -6.30
CA MET A 402 -6.69 -11.45 -6.36
C MET A 402 -5.87 -12.66 -5.86
N GLY A 403 -6.50 -13.78 -5.50
CA GLY A 403 -5.85 -15.00 -5.03
C GLY A 403 -4.99 -15.65 -6.11
N PHE A 404 -3.93 -16.34 -5.72
CA PHE A 404 -3.20 -17.22 -6.63
C PHE A 404 -4.15 -18.30 -7.16
N LYS A 405 -3.99 -18.68 -8.43
CA LYS A 405 -4.78 -19.78 -9.02
C LYS A 405 -4.45 -21.09 -8.33
N ASP A 406 -3.16 -21.32 -8.07
CA ASP A 406 -2.61 -22.43 -7.29
C ASP A 406 -2.88 -22.24 -5.79
N VAL A 407 -3.40 -23.29 -5.15
CA VAL A 407 -3.80 -23.29 -3.73
C VAL A 407 -2.59 -23.41 -2.80
N ALA A 408 -1.55 -24.15 -3.19
CA ALA A 408 -0.33 -24.29 -2.40
C ALA A 408 0.41 -22.95 -2.31
N VAL A 409 0.56 -22.24 -3.43
CA VAL A 409 1.17 -20.90 -3.47
C VAL A 409 0.36 -19.91 -2.62
N GLU A 410 -0.97 -19.94 -2.73
CA GLU A 410 -1.84 -19.08 -1.92
C GLU A 410 -1.67 -19.36 -0.42
N ASN A 411 -1.53 -20.62 0.00
CA ASN A 411 -1.34 -20.99 1.41
C ASN A 411 -0.03 -20.45 2.00
N VAL A 412 1.07 -20.54 1.24
CA VAL A 412 2.38 -20.00 1.67
C VAL A 412 2.30 -18.47 1.79
N PHE A 413 1.72 -17.81 0.79
CA PHE A 413 1.49 -16.37 0.83
C PHE A 413 0.60 -15.95 2.01
N TYR A 414 -0.45 -16.72 2.30
CA TYR A 414 -1.40 -16.44 3.38
C TYR A 414 -0.71 -16.37 4.74
N LYS A 415 0.19 -17.31 5.03
CA LYS A 415 0.93 -17.37 6.30
C LYS A 415 1.84 -16.14 6.49
N HIS A 416 2.48 -15.68 5.42
CA HIS A 416 3.44 -14.57 5.47
C HIS A 416 2.83 -13.19 5.25
N TRP A 417 1.57 -13.10 4.82
CA TRP A 417 0.90 -11.85 4.42
C TRP A 417 1.07 -10.69 5.40
N TYR A 418 0.81 -10.92 6.68
CA TYR A 418 0.85 -9.87 7.69
C TYR A 418 2.27 -9.61 8.21
N LEU A 419 3.28 -10.37 7.77
CA LEU A 419 4.69 -10.25 8.16
C LEU A 419 5.56 -9.68 7.04
N ILE A 420 5.12 -9.79 5.77
CA ILE A 420 5.86 -9.44 4.55
C ILE A 420 6.39 -8.00 4.49
N ASP A 421 5.73 -7.07 5.16
CA ASP A 421 6.17 -5.67 5.21
C ASP A 421 7.31 -5.50 6.23
N SER A 422 7.26 -6.23 7.35
CA SER A 422 8.19 -6.09 8.48
C SER A 422 9.42 -7.00 8.37
N PHE A 423 9.25 -8.17 7.73
CA PHE A 423 10.30 -9.15 7.49
C PHE A 423 10.32 -9.54 6.00
N PRO A 424 10.63 -8.59 5.10
CA PRO A 424 10.46 -8.78 3.65
C PRO A 424 11.26 -9.95 3.08
N PHE A 425 12.46 -10.20 3.59
CA PHE A 425 13.40 -11.18 3.02
C PHE A 425 13.45 -12.52 3.75
N GLN A 426 12.76 -12.66 4.88
CA GLN A 426 12.76 -13.93 5.63
C GLN A 426 11.82 -14.95 4.99
N ASN A 427 12.08 -16.24 5.20
CA ASN A 427 11.31 -17.30 4.58
C ASN A 427 9.88 -17.35 5.19
N PRO A 428 8.81 -17.38 4.37
CA PRO A 428 7.43 -17.54 4.83
C PRO A 428 7.15 -18.69 5.80
N ASN A 429 7.90 -19.79 5.68
CA ASN A 429 7.70 -20.99 6.49
C ASN A 429 8.50 -20.99 7.78
N GLU A 430 9.32 -19.97 8.03
CA GLU A 430 10.10 -19.87 9.27
C GLU A 430 9.20 -19.50 10.45
N ALA A 431 8.97 -20.45 11.37
CA ALA A 431 8.03 -20.25 12.47
C ALA A 431 8.50 -19.22 13.51
N SER A 432 9.81 -18.94 13.60
CA SER A 432 10.40 -17.93 14.49
C SER A 432 9.83 -16.52 14.25
N LEU A 433 9.44 -16.21 13.01
CA LEU A 433 8.77 -14.97 12.62
C LEU A 433 7.46 -14.74 13.38
N HIS A 434 6.75 -15.82 13.67
CA HIS A 434 5.42 -15.82 14.26
C HIS A 434 5.47 -15.68 15.80
N ALA A 435 6.64 -15.78 16.43
CA ALA A 435 6.84 -15.41 17.83
C ALA A 435 6.90 -13.86 18.02
N GLY A 436 7.35 -13.14 16.99
CA GLY A 436 7.55 -11.69 17.00
C GLY A 436 6.32 -10.83 16.66
N VAL A 437 5.11 -11.41 16.61
CA VAL A 437 3.89 -10.77 16.07
C VAL A 437 3.58 -9.42 16.73
N PHE A 438 3.79 -9.30 18.04
CA PHE A 438 3.54 -8.06 18.76
C PHE A 438 4.39 -6.87 18.26
N ARG A 439 5.62 -7.13 17.78
CA ARG A 439 6.49 -6.10 17.23
C ARG A 439 5.88 -5.42 16.00
N VAL A 440 5.08 -6.15 15.25
CA VAL A 440 4.37 -5.66 14.05
C VAL A 440 3.09 -4.91 14.43
N LEU A 441 2.37 -5.38 15.45
CA LEU A 441 1.06 -4.85 15.83
C LEU A 441 1.09 -3.70 16.86
N ARG A 442 2.22 -3.47 17.54
CA ARG A 442 2.32 -2.45 18.60
C ARG A 442 1.92 -1.03 18.16
N PHE A 443 2.40 -0.56 17.00
CA PHE A 443 2.11 0.79 16.54
C PHE A 443 0.65 0.98 16.12
N PRO A 444 0.01 0.04 15.38
CA PRO A 444 -1.43 0.07 15.15
C PRO A 444 -2.27 0.14 16.43
N ILE A 445 -1.88 -0.58 17.48
CA ILE A 445 -2.60 -0.57 18.77
C ILE A 445 -2.43 0.78 19.47
N TYR A 446 -1.20 1.27 19.56
CA TYR A 446 -0.95 2.58 20.19
C TYR A 446 -1.69 3.70 19.47
N GLY A 447 -1.65 3.72 18.14
CA GLY A 447 -2.42 4.67 17.35
C GLY A 447 -3.92 4.57 17.62
N LEU A 448 -4.46 3.35 17.69
CA LEU A 448 -5.86 3.13 18.01
C LEU A 448 -6.23 3.63 19.42
N LEU A 449 -5.40 3.37 20.43
CA LEU A 449 -5.66 3.84 21.79
C LEU A 449 -5.65 5.37 21.86
N VAL A 450 -4.67 6.02 21.23
CA VAL A 450 -4.59 7.48 21.17
C VAL A 450 -5.80 8.05 20.42
N ASP A 451 -6.20 7.46 19.30
CA ASP A 451 -7.37 7.88 18.54
C ASP A 451 -8.66 7.75 19.37
N GLN A 452 -8.85 6.65 20.11
CA GLN A 452 -10.04 6.50 20.97
C GLN A 452 -10.06 7.50 22.14
N ILE A 453 -8.89 7.86 22.69
CA ILE A 453 -8.79 8.91 23.72
C ILE A 453 -9.19 10.27 23.13
N ILE A 454 -8.62 10.64 21.98
CA ILE A 454 -8.94 11.91 21.29
C ILE A 454 -10.45 11.98 21.01
N LEU A 455 -11.03 10.92 20.45
CA LEU A 455 -12.45 10.87 20.14
C LEU A 455 -13.33 10.86 21.41
N GLY A 456 -12.86 10.27 22.52
CA GLY A 456 -13.54 10.32 23.81
C GLY A 456 -13.59 11.74 24.38
N ILE A 457 -12.50 12.51 24.26
CA ILE A 457 -12.48 13.93 24.63
C ILE A 457 -13.44 14.74 23.75
N GLN A 458 -13.50 14.43 22.45
CA GLN A 458 -14.43 15.08 21.53
C GLN A 458 -15.89 14.77 21.89
N ASP A 459 -16.22 13.54 22.26
CA ASP A 459 -17.55 13.18 22.74
C ASP A 459 -17.92 13.91 24.02
N TYR A 460 -16.97 14.10 24.95
CA TYR A 460 -17.19 14.91 26.15
C TYR A 460 -17.53 16.36 25.80
N LYS A 461 -16.81 16.97 24.85
CA LYS A 461 -17.12 18.34 24.39
C LYS A 461 -18.50 18.43 23.72
N LEU A 462 -18.85 17.45 22.89
CA LEU A 462 -20.06 17.48 22.06
C LEU A 462 -21.34 17.06 22.82
N LEU A 463 -21.24 16.07 23.70
CA LEU A 463 -22.39 15.45 24.36
C LEU A 463 -22.52 15.82 25.84
N TRP A 464 -21.44 16.26 26.51
CA TRP A 464 -21.46 16.55 27.95
C TRP A 464 -21.35 18.04 28.28
N LEU A 465 -20.39 18.74 27.70
CA LEU A 465 -20.32 20.21 27.76
C LEU A 465 -21.50 20.82 26.96
N PRO A 466 -21.89 22.09 27.21
CA PRO A 466 -22.98 22.75 26.49
C PRO A 466 -22.59 23.11 25.04
N GLY A 467 -22.06 22.15 24.28
CA GLY A 467 -21.69 22.24 22.86
C GLY A 467 -22.86 21.96 21.91
N HIS A 468 -23.95 21.35 22.39
CA HIS A 468 -25.27 21.64 21.86
C HIS A 468 -25.80 22.81 22.68
N PRO A 469 -25.94 24.02 22.13
CA PRO A 469 -26.50 25.09 22.90
C PRO A 469 -27.89 24.62 23.29
N VAL A 470 -28.08 24.42 24.60
CA VAL A 470 -29.38 24.39 25.27
C VAL A 470 -29.96 25.79 25.11
N LYS A 471 -30.13 26.24 23.87
CA LYS A 471 -31.07 27.28 23.55
C LYS A 471 -32.41 26.68 24.01
N PRO A 472 -33.35 27.47 24.52
CA PRO A 472 -34.68 27.01 24.92
C PRO A 472 -35.51 26.35 23.79
N LYS A 473 -34.91 26.11 22.61
CA LYS A 473 -35.44 25.42 21.43
C LYS A 473 -34.59 24.21 20.96
N SER A 474 -33.55 23.78 21.68
CA SER A 474 -32.82 22.55 21.31
C SER A 474 -33.59 21.32 21.79
N SER A 475 -33.76 20.34 20.92
CA SER A 475 -34.51 19.10 21.20
C SER A 475 -33.78 18.10 22.11
N PHE A 476 -32.56 18.41 22.59
CA PHE A 476 -31.84 17.57 23.54
C PHE A 476 -32.19 17.96 24.98
N THR A 477 -32.80 17.03 25.73
CA THR A 477 -32.86 17.17 27.19
C THR A 477 -31.49 16.85 27.80
N GLN A 478 -31.16 17.45 28.95
CA GLN A 478 -29.89 17.20 29.64
C GLN A 478 -29.69 15.70 29.99
N ALA A 479 -30.79 14.99 30.23
CA ALA A 479 -30.80 13.54 30.47
C ALA A 479 -30.46 12.73 29.21
N GLU A 480 -31.00 13.08 28.05
CA GLU A 480 -30.67 12.38 26.80
C GLU A 480 -29.22 12.61 26.38
N SER A 481 -28.67 13.80 26.64
CA SER A 481 -27.28 14.14 26.35
C SER A 481 -26.31 13.32 27.19
N SER A 482 -26.61 13.15 28.48
CA SER A 482 -25.81 12.31 29.39
C SER A 482 -25.89 10.84 29.02
N TRP A 483 -27.08 10.31 28.66
CA TRP A 483 -27.23 8.94 28.16
C TRP A 483 -26.45 8.68 26.86
N ALA A 484 -26.48 9.62 25.93
CA ALA A 484 -25.69 9.52 24.69
C ALA A 484 -24.18 9.51 24.97
N TYR A 485 -23.72 10.30 25.94
CA TYR A 485 -22.32 10.29 26.39
C TYR A 485 -21.94 8.96 27.06
N TYR A 486 -22.75 8.44 27.99
CA TYR A 486 -22.47 7.14 28.60
C TYR A 486 -22.44 6.01 27.56
N ALA A 487 -23.35 6.04 26.59
CA ALA A 487 -23.35 5.09 25.48
C ALA A 487 -22.10 5.20 24.62
N SER A 488 -21.60 6.42 24.34
CA SER A 488 -20.37 6.61 23.57
C SER A 488 -19.15 6.09 24.33
N VAL A 489 -19.06 6.33 25.64
CA VAL A 489 -18.01 5.80 26.52
C VAL A 489 -18.02 4.27 26.52
N ILE A 490 -19.19 3.63 26.64
CA ILE A 490 -19.33 2.17 26.58
C ILE A 490 -18.92 1.63 25.20
N CYS A 491 -19.38 2.26 24.11
CA CYS A 491 -19.02 1.85 22.75
C CYS A 491 -17.51 1.90 22.51
N ARG A 492 -16.82 2.94 23.01
CA ARG A 492 -15.37 3.10 22.82
C ARG A 492 -14.56 2.20 23.75
N TYR A 493 -14.75 2.35 25.05
CA TYR A 493 -13.89 1.73 26.05
C TYR A 493 -14.40 0.38 26.54
N GLY A 494 -15.71 0.14 26.49
CA GLY A 494 -16.32 -1.15 26.85
C GLY A 494 -16.32 -2.16 25.71
N ILE A 495 -16.41 -1.71 24.45
CA ILE A 495 -16.50 -2.61 23.27
C ILE A 495 -15.28 -2.47 22.37
N THR A 496 -15.04 -1.29 21.80
CA THR A 496 -14.05 -1.11 20.73
C THR A 496 -12.62 -1.43 21.21
N VAL A 497 -12.16 -0.80 22.28
CA VAL A 497 -10.80 -1.01 22.82
C VAL A 497 -10.56 -2.48 23.22
N PRO A 498 -11.45 -3.13 24.02
CA PRO A 498 -11.29 -4.54 24.36
C PRO A 498 -11.27 -5.47 23.15
N CYS A 499 -12.09 -5.22 22.12
CA CYS A 499 -12.11 -6.04 20.90
C CYS A 499 -10.80 -5.97 20.11
N TYR A 500 -10.16 -4.81 20.03
CA TYR A 500 -8.86 -4.70 19.36
C TYR A 500 -7.71 -5.28 20.21
N LEU A 501 -7.78 -5.14 21.54
CA LEU A 501 -6.82 -5.79 22.44
C LEU A 501 -6.96 -7.32 22.40
N SER A 502 -8.18 -7.84 22.34
CA SER A 502 -8.42 -9.28 22.21
C SER A 502 -7.93 -9.81 20.86
N LEU A 503 -8.08 -9.06 19.75
CA LEU A 503 -7.53 -9.42 18.44
C LEU A 503 -6.01 -9.63 18.51
N VAL A 504 -5.31 -8.72 19.16
CA VAL A 504 -3.86 -8.79 19.33
C VAL A 504 -3.48 -9.94 20.25
N GLY A 505 -4.19 -10.09 21.37
CA GLY A 505 -3.99 -11.19 22.31
C GLY A 505 -4.15 -12.54 21.65
N VAL A 506 -5.20 -12.71 20.83
CA VAL A 506 -5.42 -13.92 20.03
C VAL A 506 -4.25 -14.13 19.08
N LEU A 507 -3.91 -13.16 18.22
CA LEU A 507 -2.80 -13.31 17.27
C LEU A 507 -1.46 -13.62 17.93
N TYR A 508 -1.19 -13.05 19.09
CA TYR A 508 -0.01 -13.33 19.90
C TYR A 508 -0.01 -14.76 20.44
N CYS A 509 -1.12 -15.19 21.05
CA CYS A 509 -1.27 -16.55 21.56
C CYS A 509 -1.19 -17.59 20.44
N MET A 510 -1.85 -17.36 19.30
CA MET A 510 -1.81 -18.25 18.14
C MET A 510 -0.40 -18.33 17.53
N GLY A 511 0.30 -17.19 17.41
CA GLY A 511 1.67 -17.13 16.87
C GLY A 511 2.68 -17.85 17.77
N ASN A 512 2.61 -17.64 19.08
CA ASN A 512 3.46 -18.36 20.03
C ASN A 512 3.14 -19.86 20.11
N ALA A 513 1.86 -20.23 20.02
CA ALA A 513 1.46 -21.64 19.96
C ALA A 513 1.98 -22.31 18.69
N PHE A 514 1.94 -21.63 17.55
CA PHE A 514 2.52 -22.11 16.29
C PHE A 514 4.03 -22.30 16.41
N TYR A 515 4.75 -21.31 16.94
CA TYR A 515 6.19 -21.39 17.16
C TYR A 515 6.58 -22.54 18.10
N ARG A 516 5.86 -22.70 19.21
CA ARG A 516 6.10 -23.81 20.16
C ARG A 516 5.82 -25.17 19.55
N LYS A 517 4.82 -25.28 18.66
CA LYS A 517 4.52 -26.52 17.96
C LYS A 517 5.64 -26.86 16.98
N TRP A 518 6.08 -25.88 16.20
CA TRP A 518 7.21 -26.05 15.28
C TRP A 518 8.48 -26.51 16.02
N LEU A 519 8.85 -25.83 17.11
CA LEU A 519 9.95 -26.26 18.00
C LEU A 519 9.79 -27.69 18.53
N LYS A 520 8.56 -28.12 18.81
CA LYS A 520 8.30 -29.47 19.29
C LYS A 520 8.39 -30.50 18.18
N GLU A 521 7.93 -30.19 16.97
CA GLU A 521 8.11 -31.05 15.80
C GLU A 521 9.60 -31.23 15.52
N THR A 522 10.37 -30.13 15.42
CA THR A 522 11.83 -30.18 15.27
C THR A 522 12.51 -31.00 16.37
N ASN A 523 12.18 -30.73 17.65
CA ASN A 523 12.81 -31.45 18.76
C ASN A 523 12.29 -32.90 18.91
N GLN A 524 11.07 -33.21 18.48
CA GLN A 524 10.54 -34.58 18.49
C GLN A 524 11.19 -35.40 17.39
N ASP A 525 11.46 -34.82 16.23
CA ASP A 525 12.20 -35.49 15.17
C ASP A 525 13.65 -35.77 15.62
N GLU A 526 14.31 -34.80 16.27
CA GLU A 526 15.64 -35.01 16.91
C GLU A 526 15.60 -36.10 17.99
N LEU A 527 14.57 -36.08 18.86
CA LEU A 527 14.41 -37.05 19.92
C LEU A 527 13.98 -38.42 19.39
N GLU A 528 13.18 -38.53 18.33
CA GLU A 528 12.81 -39.80 17.70
C GLU A 528 14.02 -40.39 16.97
N GLU A 529 14.89 -39.58 16.38
CA GLU A 529 16.19 -40.00 15.82
C GLU A 529 17.13 -40.50 16.93
N GLU A 530 17.27 -39.77 18.04
CA GLU A 530 18.00 -40.23 19.24
C GLU A 530 17.35 -41.46 19.91
N HIS A 531 16.02 -41.56 19.90
CA HIS A 531 15.29 -42.67 20.51
C HIS A 531 15.33 -43.92 19.63
N VAL A 532 15.41 -43.82 18.30
CA VAL A 532 15.68 -44.98 17.42
C VAL A 532 17.10 -45.51 17.66
N ILE A 533 18.07 -44.63 17.94
CA ILE A 533 19.43 -44.99 18.34
C ILE A 533 19.44 -45.62 19.75
N HIS A 534 18.72 -45.04 20.71
CA HIS A 534 18.67 -45.56 22.08
C HIS A 534 17.73 -46.74 22.29
N VAL A 535 16.70 -46.97 21.47
CA VAL A 535 15.81 -48.15 21.51
C VAL A 535 16.49 -49.38 20.91
N ALA A 536 17.44 -49.19 19.98
CA ALA A 536 18.37 -50.24 19.58
C ALA A 536 19.26 -50.70 20.75
N GLU A 537 19.56 -49.81 21.71
CA GLU A 537 20.33 -50.13 22.92
C GLU A 537 19.45 -50.52 24.14
N ALA A 538 18.22 -50.03 24.23
CA ALA A 538 17.30 -50.23 25.37
C ALA A 538 16.37 -51.45 25.22
N SER A 539 16.43 -52.17 24.10
CA SER A 539 15.76 -53.47 23.94
C SER A 539 16.35 -54.58 24.84
N ALA A 540 17.31 -54.25 25.72
CA ALA A 540 17.99 -55.17 26.63
C ALA A 540 17.55 -55.09 28.11
N ALA A 541 16.57 -54.28 28.51
CA ALA A 541 16.15 -54.22 29.93
C ALA A 541 14.64 -54.02 30.12
N HIS A 542 13.97 -55.07 30.58
CA HIS A 542 12.61 -55.05 31.11
C HIS A 542 12.62 -54.72 32.62
N GLU A 543 11.64 -53.96 33.11
CA GLU A 543 10.82 -54.37 34.28
C GLU A 543 9.62 -53.42 34.55
N ALA A 544 8.63 -53.98 35.25
CA ALA A 544 7.22 -53.59 35.30
C ALA A 544 6.83 -52.45 36.27
N PRO A 545 5.67 -51.78 36.09
CA PRO A 545 5.28 -50.62 36.90
C PRO A 545 4.43 -50.96 38.14
N PRO A 546 4.60 -50.25 39.28
CA PRO A 546 3.74 -50.41 40.45
C PRO A 546 2.51 -49.47 40.45
N ARG A 547 1.45 -49.90 41.15
CA ARG A 547 0.08 -49.34 41.18
C ARG A 547 -0.07 -48.11 42.11
N PRO A 548 -0.86 -47.07 41.76
CA PRO A 548 -1.07 -45.92 42.64
C PRO A 548 -2.37 -45.94 43.47
N GLY A 549 -2.33 -45.35 44.67
CA GLY A 549 -3.41 -45.29 45.67
C GLY A 549 -4.37 -44.08 45.61
N GLN A 550 -5.45 -44.14 46.39
CA GLN A 550 -6.71 -43.38 46.19
C GLN A 550 -6.70 -41.85 46.45
N ARG A 551 -5.70 -41.23 47.10
CA ARG A 551 -5.56 -39.75 47.12
C ARG A 551 -5.10 -39.17 45.78
N LEU A 552 -4.58 -40.04 44.92
CA LEU A 552 -4.27 -39.71 43.54
C LEU A 552 -5.54 -39.40 42.75
N ILE A 553 -6.73 -39.91 43.11
CA ILE A 553 -7.93 -39.87 42.24
C ILE A 553 -8.45 -38.44 41.97
N HIS A 554 -8.47 -37.51 42.94
CA HIS A 554 -8.91 -36.12 42.67
C HIS A 554 -7.83 -35.23 42.03
N VAL A 555 -6.55 -35.46 42.37
CA VAL A 555 -5.42 -34.80 41.69
C VAL A 555 -5.28 -35.35 40.27
N VAL A 556 -5.56 -36.64 40.06
CA VAL A 556 -5.64 -37.31 38.77
C VAL A 556 -6.86 -36.85 38.02
N GLU A 557 -8.02 -36.65 38.64
CA GLU A 557 -9.21 -36.16 37.93
C GLU A 557 -9.04 -34.71 37.48
N THR A 558 -8.49 -33.84 38.33
CA THR A 558 -8.13 -32.46 37.94
C THR A 558 -6.98 -32.44 36.94
N ALA A 559 -5.94 -33.27 37.11
CA ALA A 559 -4.86 -33.41 36.13
C ALA A 559 -5.34 -34.05 34.82
N LEU A 560 -6.33 -34.94 34.84
CA LEU A 560 -6.96 -35.56 33.67
C LEU A 560 -7.91 -34.59 33.00
N ASN A 561 -8.59 -33.70 33.73
CA ASN A 561 -9.41 -32.64 33.17
C ASN A 561 -8.53 -31.54 32.56
N VAL A 562 -7.43 -31.18 33.21
CA VAL A 562 -6.41 -30.28 32.66
C VAL A 562 -5.70 -30.94 31.47
N LYS A 563 -5.41 -32.24 31.51
CA LYS A 563 -4.82 -33.00 30.41
C LYS A 563 -5.79 -33.13 29.25
N ARG A 564 -7.07 -33.45 29.49
CA ARG A 564 -8.14 -33.45 28.49
C ARG A 564 -8.33 -32.07 27.87
N TRP A 565 -8.33 -31.01 28.68
CA TRP A 565 -8.43 -29.65 28.17
C TRP A 565 -7.20 -29.27 27.35
N ARG A 566 -5.99 -29.59 27.81
CA ARG A 566 -4.75 -29.39 27.03
C ARG A 566 -4.78 -30.19 25.74
N GLN A 567 -5.19 -31.44 25.79
CA GLN A 567 -5.28 -32.32 24.63
C GLN A 567 -6.32 -31.81 23.64
N TRP A 568 -7.55 -31.51 24.06
CA TRP A 568 -8.57 -30.87 23.24
C TRP A 568 -8.08 -29.55 22.64
N ARG A 569 -7.39 -28.73 23.46
CA ARG A 569 -6.83 -27.45 23.04
C ARG A 569 -5.74 -27.69 21.98
N ASP A 570 -4.84 -28.63 22.20
CA ASP A 570 -3.71 -28.95 21.32
C ASP A 570 -4.20 -29.62 20.02
N GLU A 571 -5.24 -30.46 20.07
CA GLU A 571 -6.01 -30.99 18.92
C GLU A 571 -6.70 -29.87 18.13
N ARG A 572 -7.26 -28.88 18.83
CA ARG A 572 -7.89 -27.73 18.16
C ARG A 572 -6.83 -26.82 17.54
N TRP A 573 -5.72 -26.57 18.20
CA TRP A 573 -4.59 -25.80 17.68
C TRP A 573 -3.97 -26.48 16.47
N THR A 574 -3.69 -27.79 16.53
CA THR A 574 -3.18 -28.57 15.40
C THR A 574 -4.14 -28.51 14.21
N TYR A 575 -5.45 -28.67 14.43
CA TYR A 575 -6.44 -28.47 13.38
C TYR A 575 -6.38 -27.05 12.77
N LEU A 576 -6.30 -26.01 13.61
CA LEU A 576 -6.20 -24.62 13.16
C LEU A 576 -4.92 -24.38 12.33
N PHE A 577 -3.79 -24.97 12.72
CA PHE A 577 -2.51 -24.85 12.03
C PHE A 577 -2.48 -25.64 10.71
N ASN A 578 -3.05 -26.84 10.68
CA ASN A 578 -3.04 -27.74 9.53
C ASN A 578 -4.13 -27.39 8.50
N SER A 579 -5.12 -26.56 8.86
CA SER A 579 -6.15 -26.10 7.94
C SER A 579 -5.60 -25.16 6.86
N LYS A 580 -6.26 -25.13 5.69
CA LYS A 580 -5.88 -24.28 4.54
C LYS A 580 -5.83 -22.79 4.92
N GLY A 581 -4.64 -22.19 4.84
CA GLY A 581 -4.34 -20.81 5.24
C GLY A 581 -3.83 -20.65 6.69
N GLY A 582 -3.76 -21.73 7.46
CA GLY A 582 -3.26 -21.77 8.84
C GLY A 582 -4.06 -20.88 9.81
N TYR A 583 -3.46 -20.61 10.97
CA TYR A 583 -4.08 -19.80 12.02
C TYR A 583 -4.35 -18.34 11.59
N VAL A 584 -3.58 -17.83 10.62
CA VAL A 584 -3.72 -16.47 10.09
C VAL A 584 -5.10 -16.26 9.46
N ARG A 585 -5.69 -17.29 8.85
CA ARG A 585 -7.06 -17.22 8.31
C ARG A 585 -8.10 -16.96 9.38
N TYR A 586 -8.00 -17.65 10.51
CA TYR A 586 -8.88 -17.41 11.66
C TYR A 586 -8.64 -16.02 12.28
N GLY A 587 -7.39 -15.56 12.32
CA GLY A 587 -7.06 -14.19 12.72
C GLY A 587 -7.75 -13.14 11.84
N GLN A 588 -7.82 -13.35 10.52
CA GLN A 588 -8.51 -12.45 9.59
C GLN A 588 -10.03 -12.48 9.74
N ILE A 589 -10.62 -13.64 10.01
CA ILE A 589 -12.05 -13.77 10.32
C ILE A 589 -12.37 -13.05 11.64
N TYR A 590 -11.56 -13.26 12.68
CA TYR A 590 -11.75 -12.58 13.96
C TYR A 590 -11.58 -11.07 13.83
N ALA A 591 -10.60 -10.59 13.05
CA ALA A 591 -10.44 -9.18 12.73
C ALA A 591 -11.69 -8.60 12.04
N SER A 592 -12.32 -9.38 11.16
CA SER A 592 -13.57 -9.01 10.49
C SER A 592 -14.73 -8.84 11.49
N VAL A 593 -14.84 -9.74 12.47
CA VAL A 593 -15.84 -9.63 13.55
C VAL A 593 -15.60 -8.38 14.41
N VAL A 594 -14.34 -8.10 14.76
CA VAL A 594 -13.97 -6.89 15.51
C VAL A 594 -14.35 -5.61 14.75
N VAL A 595 -14.10 -5.59 13.44
CA VAL A 595 -14.52 -4.47 12.57
C VAL A 595 -16.04 -4.33 12.54
N VAL A 596 -16.79 -5.43 12.43
CA VAL A 596 -18.25 -5.42 12.47
C VAL A 596 -18.75 -4.79 13.77
N LEU A 597 -18.20 -5.19 14.92
CA LEU A 597 -18.57 -4.63 16.23
C LEU A 597 -18.24 -3.12 16.29
N HIS A 598 -17.03 -2.73 15.91
CA HIS A 598 -16.61 -1.32 15.93
C HIS A 598 -17.50 -0.44 15.03
N VAL A 599 -17.70 -0.82 13.77
CA VAL A 599 -18.52 -0.05 12.83
C VAL A 599 -19.98 0.00 13.30
N SER A 600 -20.52 -1.11 13.82
CA SER A 600 -21.89 -1.15 14.33
C SER A 600 -22.10 -0.26 15.54
N CYS A 601 -21.12 -0.15 16.44
CA CYS A 601 -21.17 0.75 17.59
C CYS A 601 -21.24 2.22 17.12
N ILE A 602 -20.34 2.62 16.22
CA ILE A 602 -20.32 4.00 15.69
C ILE A 602 -21.58 4.30 14.85
N ALA A 603 -22.06 3.34 14.07
CA ALA A 603 -23.31 3.47 13.32
C ALA A 603 -24.52 3.68 14.24
N THR A 604 -24.59 2.93 15.34
CA THR A 604 -25.66 3.06 16.34
C THR A 604 -25.64 4.45 16.98
N LEU A 605 -24.46 4.94 17.38
CA LEU A 605 -24.31 6.29 17.94
C LEU A 605 -24.74 7.37 16.93
N LEU A 606 -24.29 7.26 15.67
CA LEU A 606 -24.67 8.19 14.62
C LEU A 606 -26.20 8.22 14.43
N LEU A 607 -26.83 7.06 14.31
CA LEU A 607 -28.27 6.96 14.09
C LEU A 607 -29.07 7.47 15.29
N TRP A 608 -28.62 7.19 16.51
CA TRP A 608 -29.26 7.68 17.72
C TRP A 608 -29.21 9.21 17.78
N VAL A 609 -28.02 9.82 17.66
CA VAL A 609 -27.88 11.28 17.71
C VAL A 609 -28.60 11.96 16.53
N THR A 610 -28.60 11.34 15.34
CA THR A 610 -29.31 11.88 14.17
C THR A 610 -30.82 11.84 14.38
N ARG A 611 -31.37 10.74 14.94
CA ARG A 611 -32.80 10.60 15.23
C ARG A 611 -33.28 11.61 16.26
N THR A 612 -32.51 11.90 17.30
CA THR A 612 -32.93 12.85 18.36
C THR A 612 -32.82 14.31 17.93
N THR A 613 -31.87 14.62 17.03
CA THR A 613 -31.63 16.02 16.62
C THR A 613 -32.35 16.41 15.35
N HIS A 614 -32.76 15.44 14.52
CA HIS A 614 -33.24 15.66 13.15
C HIS A 614 -32.30 16.57 12.32
N LYS A 615 -31.01 16.62 12.68
CA LYS A 615 -30.00 17.49 12.06
C LYS A 615 -28.79 16.69 11.61
N LYS A 616 -28.05 17.28 10.68
CA LYS A 616 -26.81 16.71 10.14
C LYS A 616 -25.73 16.64 11.22
N GLN A 617 -25.20 15.45 11.45
CA GLN A 617 -24.16 15.17 12.44
C GLN A 617 -22.82 14.90 11.76
N ASN A 618 -22.17 15.97 11.29
CA ASN A 618 -20.94 15.87 10.48
C ASN A 618 -19.80 15.14 11.21
N VAL A 619 -19.63 15.36 12.52
CA VAL A 619 -18.54 14.75 13.30
C VAL A 619 -18.75 13.24 13.48
N TYR A 620 -19.95 12.82 13.90
CA TYR A 620 -20.28 11.40 14.02
C TYR A 620 -20.30 10.69 12.67
N PHE A 621 -20.78 11.35 11.62
CA PHE A 621 -20.76 10.78 10.27
C PHE A 621 -19.33 10.64 9.73
N MET A 622 -18.46 11.59 10.04
CA MET A 622 -17.02 11.50 9.76
C MET A 622 -16.38 10.33 10.52
N GLY A 623 -16.71 10.15 11.80
CA GLY A 623 -16.28 9.01 12.60
C GLY A 623 -16.73 7.67 11.98
N PHE A 624 -17.98 7.61 11.50
CA PHE A 624 -18.52 6.44 10.80
C PHE A 624 -17.79 6.16 9.48
N ILE A 625 -17.58 7.17 8.64
CA ILE A 625 -16.79 7.05 7.40
C ILE A 625 -15.38 6.54 7.72
N ASN A 626 -14.72 7.11 8.72
CA ASN A 626 -13.37 6.68 9.13
C ASN A 626 -13.37 5.24 9.65
N ALA A 627 -14.40 4.81 10.39
CA ALA A 627 -14.55 3.43 10.84
C ALA A 627 -14.75 2.46 9.67
N LEU A 628 -15.54 2.82 8.65
CA LEU A 628 -15.69 2.03 7.42
C LEU A 628 -14.40 1.94 6.61
N LEU A 629 -13.58 2.98 6.64
CA LEU A 629 -12.34 3.06 5.88
C LEU A 629 -11.14 2.44 6.61
N PHE A 630 -11.25 2.30 7.93
CA PHE A 630 -10.22 1.73 8.76
C PHE A 630 -9.75 0.35 8.25
N PRO A 631 -10.62 -0.64 7.96
CA PRO A 631 -10.19 -1.95 7.44
C PRO A 631 -9.35 -1.87 6.15
N HIS A 632 -9.57 -0.82 5.34
CA HIS A 632 -8.90 -0.61 4.07
C HIS A 632 -7.56 0.13 4.19
N ARG A 633 -7.31 0.86 5.30
CA ARG A 633 -6.06 1.58 5.59
C ARG A 633 -5.28 1.02 6.79
N SER A 634 -5.83 0.02 7.46
CA SER A 634 -5.38 -0.36 8.79
C SER A 634 -4.01 -1.05 8.78
N GLY A 635 -3.19 -0.67 9.75
CA GLY A 635 -1.96 -1.39 10.10
C GLY A 635 -2.19 -2.82 10.62
N PHE A 636 -3.42 -3.22 10.92
CA PHE A 636 -3.79 -4.61 11.21
C PHE A 636 -3.78 -5.52 9.97
N ARG A 637 -3.53 -4.97 8.77
CA ARG A 637 -3.27 -5.71 7.52
C ARG A 637 -4.39 -6.72 7.21
N ILE A 638 -5.63 -6.26 7.23
CA ILE A 638 -6.79 -7.06 6.80
C ILE A 638 -6.71 -7.25 5.28
N ARG A 639 -6.94 -8.47 4.77
CA ARG A 639 -6.89 -8.71 3.32
C ARG A 639 -8.03 -8.01 2.59
N PHE A 640 -7.83 -7.70 1.30
CA PHE A 640 -8.79 -6.97 0.47
C PHE A 640 -10.17 -7.63 0.47
N ILE A 641 -10.25 -8.95 0.34
CA ILE A 641 -11.54 -9.65 0.25
C ILE A 641 -12.34 -9.56 1.56
N TYR A 642 -11.69 -9.75 2.71
CA TYR A 642 -12.35 -9.63 4.00
C TYR A 642 -12.75 -8.19 4.27
N ALA A 643 -11.84 -7.23 4.04
CA ALA A 643 -12.15 -5.81 4.21
C ALA A 643 -13.33 -5.38 3.33
N THR A 644 -13.33 -5.76 2.05
CA THR A 644 -14.38 -5.38 1.08
C THR A 644 -15.72 -6.03 1.41
N VAL A 645 -15.76 -7.34 1.63
CA VAL A 645 -17.02 -8.04 1.90
C VAL A 645 -17.64 -7.52 3.20
N THR A 646 -16.82 -7.32 4.24
CA THR A 646 -17.33 -6.82 5.53
C THR A 646 -17.86 -5.40 5.42
N THR A 647 -17.14 -4.46 4.78
CA THR A 647 -17.57 -3.07 4.69
C THR A 647 -18.74 -2.87 3.74
N VAL A 648 -18.84 -3.63 2.65
CA VAL A 648 -20.00 -3.62 1.75
C VAL A 648 -21.24 -4.14 2.48
N VAL A 649 -21.14 -5.27 3.19
CA VAL A 649 -22.27 -5.81 3.98
C VAL A 649 -22.69 -4.82 5.06
N LEU A 650 -21.73 -4.26 5.80
CA LEU A 650 -22.01 -3.27 6.85
C LEU A 650 -22.67 -2.00 6.30
N ALA A 651 -22.23 -1.52 5.13
CA ALA A 651 -22.90 -0.40 4.50
C ALA A 651 -24.30 -0.73 4.06
N VAL A 652 -24.53 -1.84 3.36
CA VAL A 652 -25.89 -2.25 2.95
C VAL A 652 -26.81 -2.35 4.16
N VAL A 653 -26.36 -3.00 5.24
CA VAL A 653 -27.10 -3.08 6.50
C VAL A 653 -27.35 -1.68 7.07
N PHE A 654 -26.35 -0.81 7.09
CA PHE A 654 -26.51 0.58 7.53
C PHE A 654 -27.52 1.36 6.67
N MET A 655 -27.50 1.22 5.33
CA MET A 655 -28.44 1.92 4.45
C MET A 655 -29.88 1.52 4.76
N ILE A 656 -30.11 0.22 4.96
CA ILE A 656 -31.42 -0.35 5.32
C ILE A 656 -31.83 0.14 6.71
N VAL A 657 -30.99 -0.06 7.74
CA VAL A 657 -31.30 0.32 9.12
C VAL A 657 -31.50 1.84 9.24
N ALA A 658 -30.71 2.65 8.55
CA ALA A 658 -30.88 4.10 8.52
C ALA A 658 -32.25 4.49 7.93
N ALA A 659 -32.71 3.80 6.88
CA ALA A 659 -34.05 4.04 6.33
C ALA A 659 -35.15 3.68 7.33
N PHE A 660 -35.01 2.58 8.08
CA PHE A 660 -35.98 2.21 9.14
C PHE A 660 -35.97 3.18 10.33
N VAL A 661 -34.79 3.66 10.76
CA VAL A 661 -34.64 4.49 11.96
C VAL A 661 -35.03 5.95 11.69
N LEU A 662 -34.80 6.45 10.47
CA LEU A 662 -35.13 7.82 10.08
C LEU A 662 -36.55 7.96 9.53
N ALA A 663 -37.19 6.85 9.11
CA ALA A 663 -38.57 6.88 8.66
C ALA A 663 -39.52 7.31 9.80
N PRO A 664 -40.50 8.19 9.54
CA PRO A 664 -41.57 8.48 10.48
C PRO A 664 -42.35 7.20 10.82
N SER A 665 -42.85 7.08 12.05
CA SER A 665 -43.53 5.88 12.58
C SER A 665 -44.73 5.39 11.75
N ASN A 666 -45.26 6.23 10.86
CA ASN A 666 -46.47 5.98 10.07
C ASN A 666 -46.17 5.61 8.61
N GLU A 667 -44.92 5.64 8.17
CA GLU A 667 -44.52 5.36 6.79
C GLU A 667 -43.67 4.09 6.67
N SER A 668 -43.87 3.34 5.60
CA SER A 668 -42.95 2.24 5.27
C SER A 668 -41.59 2.80 4.84
N PRO A 669 -40.46 2.12 5.12
CA PRO A 669 -39.13 2.61 4.76
C PRO A 669 -38.96 2.86 3.25
N LEU A 670 -39.66 2.06 2.43
CA LEU A 670 -39.64 2.20 0.98
C LEU A 670 -40.42 3.43 0.52
N ALA A 671 -41.54 3.75 1.18
CA ALA A 671 -42.27 5.00 0.97
C ALA A 671 -41.45 6.21 1.45
N PHE A 672 -40.74 6.10 2.57
CA PHE A 672 -39.86 7.16 3.06
C PHE A 672 -38.75 7.50 2.04
N VAL A 673 -38.08 6.47 1.51
CA VAL A 673 -37.00 6.64 0.52
C VAL A 673 -37.51 7.26 -0.78
N MET A 674 -38.72 6.92 -1.23
CA MET A 674 -39.27 7.43 -2.50
C MET A 674 -40.02 8.75 -2.37
N SER A 675 -40.82 8.94 -1.33
CA SER A 675 -41.77 10.05 -1.20
C SER A 675 -41.84 10.67 0.19
N GLY A 676 -41.04 10.21 1.15
CA GLY A 676 -41.06 10.70 2.54
C GLY A 676 -40.67 12.16 2.69
N GLU A 677 -40.72 12.62 3.96
CA GLU A 677 -40.42 14.00 4.33
C GLU A 677 -39.09 14.50 3.75
N LYS A 678 -39.16 15.65 3.05
CA LYS A 678 -38.05 16.14 2.21
C LYS A 678 -36.75 16.30 3.00
N GLU A 679 -36.77 16.81 4.22
CA GLU A 679 -35.52 17.10 4.96
C GLU A 679 -34.77 15.83 5.41
N LEU A 680 -35.47 14.87 6.02
CA LEU A 680 -34.88 13.61 6.48
C LEU A 680 -34.46 12.70 5.32
N ARG A 681 -35.28 12.63 4.27
CA ARG A 681 -34.92 11.91 3.04
C ARG A 681 -33.68 12.52 2.42
N ASN A 682 -33.57 13.84 2.41
CA ASN A 682 -32.41 14.51 1.84
C ASN A 682 -31.12 14.23 2.62
N LEU A 683 -31.22 14.13 3.94
CA LEU A 683 -30.11 13.73 4.81
C LEU A 683 -29.69 12.27 4.54
N TRP A 684 -30.65 11.36 4.40
CA TRP A 684 -30.38 9.96 4.07
C TRP A 684 -29.65 9.83 2.73
N ILE A 685 -30.16 10.46 1.65
CA ILE A 685 -29.52 10.46 0.32
C ILE A 685 -28.08 10.97 0.39
N GLU A 686 -27.86 12.06 1.12
CA GLU A 686 -26.52 12.65 1.28
C GLU A 686 -25.57 11.66 1.98
N TYR A 687 -25.98 11.03 3.07
CA TYR A 687 -25.16 10.02 3.76
C TYR A 687 -24.90 8.80 2.88
N MET A 688 -25.91 8.29 2.17
CA MET A 688 -25.75 7.11 1.30
C MET A 688 -24.75 7.39 0.18
N THR A 689 -24.83 8.57 -0.44
CA THR A 689 -23.91 8.98 -1.52
C THR A 689 -22.47 8.96 -1.04
N TYR A 690 -22.19 9.55 0.12
CA TYR A 690 -20.84 9.55 0.68
C TYR A 690 -20.35 8.15 1.06
N VAL A 691 -21.21 7.31 1.65
CA VAL A 691 -20.87 5.93 2.02
C VAL A 691 -20.48 5.11 0.78
N VAL A 692 -21.26 5.21 -0.31
CA VAL A 692 -20.97 4.52 -1.57
C VAL A 692 -19.61 4.97 -2.14
N VAL A 693 -19.36 6.28 -2.21
CA VAL A 693 -18.09 6.82 -2.71
C VAL A 693 -16.92 6.36 -1.85
N VAL A 694 -17.05 6.43 -0.53
CA VAL A 694 -16.03 6.02 0.43
C VAL A 694 -15.69 4.53 0.29
N ILE A 695 -16.69 3.66 0.12
CA ILE A 695 -16.47 2.22 -0.04
C ILE A 695 -15.76 1.92 -1.33
N LEU A 696 -16.18 2.54 -2.44
CA LEU A 696 -15.48 2.38 -3.72
C LEU A 696 -14.01 2.78 -3.58
N LEU A 697 -13.74 3.96 -3.00
CA LEU A 697 -12.36 4.43 -2.77
C LEU A 697 -11.58 3.48 -1.83
N GLY A 698 -12.19 3.01 -0.75
CA GLY A 698 -11.60 2.05 0.19
C GLY A 698 -11.24 0.73 -0.49
N MET A 699 -12.12 0.18 -1.33
CA MET A 699 -11.89 -1.02 -2.12
C MET A 699 -10.69 -0.86 -3.07
N PHE A 700 -10.54 0.30 -3.72
CA PHE A 700 -9.39 0.57 -4.58
C PHE A 700 -8.07 0.60 -3.80
N ILE A 701 -8.08 1.22 -2.61
CA ILE A 701 -6.91 1.28 -1.72
C ILE A 701 -6.48 -0.13 -1.30
N SER A 702 -7.40 -0.91 -0.73
CA SER A 702 -7.05 -2.26 -0.25
C SER A 702 -6.69 -3.22 -1.38
N ARG A 703 -7.34 -3.09 -2.55
CA ARG A 703 -6.98 -3.86 -3.75
C ARG A 703 -5.56 -3.53 -4.22
N GLU A 704 -5.15 -2.27 -4.18
CA GLU A 704 -3.79 -1.88 -4.55
C GLU A 704 -2.76 -2.42 -3.57
N GLU A 705 -2.99 -2.29 -2.27
CA GLU A 705 -2.08 -2.85 -1.26
C GLU A 705 -1.91 -4.36 -1.42
N GLU A 706 -2.99 -5.10 -1.68
CA GLU A 706 -2.91 -6.54 -1.95
C GLU A 706 -2.18 -6.84 -3.26
N SER A 707 -2.41 -6.06 -4.31
CA SER A 707 -1.65 -6.19 -5.56
C SER A 707 -0.16 -5.97 -5.36
N LEU A 708 0.25 -4.96 -4.57
CA LEU A 708 1.65 -4.64 -4.30
C LEU A 708 2.34 -5.73 -3.49
N ARG A 709 1.70 -6.26 -2.45
CA ARG A 709 2.26 -7.37 -1.64
C ARG A 709 2.39 -8.66 -2.44
N ARG A 710 1.42 -8.97 -3.30
CA ARG A 710 1.50 -10.14 -4.21
C ARG A 710 2.61 -10.00 -5.23
N SER A 711 2.76 -8.80 -5.82
CA SER A 711 3.88 -8.50 -6.73
C SER A 711 5.21 -8.69 -6.03
N PHE A 712 5.32 -8.16 -4.81
CA PHE A 712 6.53 -8.28 -4.00
C PHE A 712 6.86 -9.75 -3.73
N PHE A 713 5.85 -10.57 -3.37
CA PHE A 713 6.04 -11.99 -3.12
C PHE A 713 6.61 -12.72 -4.34
N ILE A 714 6.02 -12.49 -5.53
CA ILE A 714 6.51 -13.08 -6.79
C ILE A 714 7.93 -12.61 -7.11
N LEU A 715 8.17 -11.30 -7.08
CA LEU A 715 9.49 -10.71 -7.38
C LEU A 715 10.57 -11.19 -6.40
N LYS A 716 10.24 -11.28 -5.12
CA LYS A 716 11.13 -11.83 -4.10
C LYS A 716 11.49 -13.28 -4.42
N SER A 717 10.50 -14.12 -4.72
CA SER A 717 10.73 -15.54 -5.04
C SER A 717 11.67 -15.70 -6.24
N LEU A 718 11.45 -14.92 -7.30
CA LEU A 718 12.31 -14.93 -8.48
C LEU A 718 13.76 -14.55 -8.13
N ARG A 719 13.95 -13.47 -7.38
CA ARG A 719 15.28 -13.04 -6.93
C ARG A 719 15.95 -14.03 -6.00
N THR A 720 15.20 -14.69 -5.12
CA THR A 720 15.76 -15.73 -4.25
C THR A 720 16.35 -16.88 -5.09
N LEU A 721 15.64 -17.34 -6.12
CA LEU A 721 16.14 -18.40 -7.01
C LEU A 721 17.39 -17.96 -7.79
N GLU A 722 17.40 -16.73 -8.31
CA GLU A 722 18.58 -16.16 -8.97
C GLU A 722 19.78 -16.11 -8.02
N PHE A 723 19.56 -15.70 -6.76
CA PHE A 723 20.62 -15.65 -5.75
C PHE A 723 21.10 -17.03 -5.33
N GLU A 724 20.22 -18.02 -5.27
CA GLU A 724 20.57 -19.40 -4.97
C GLU A 724 21.46 -19.98 -6.07
N GLU A 725 21.07 -19.81 -7.35
CA GLU A 725 21.89 -20.19 -8.50
C GLU A 725 23.27 -19.51 -8.46
N TRP A 726 23.28 -18.21 -8.14
CA TRP A 726 24.51 -17.44 -8.03
C TRP A 726 25.37 -17.88 -6.84
N PHE A 727 24.76 -18.16 -5.69
CA PHE A 727 25.46 -18.63 -4.50
C PHE A 727 26.12 -19.99 -4.75
N HIS A 728 25.42 -20.94 -5.38
CA HIS A 728 26.00 -22.21 -5.79
C HIS A 728 27.15 -22.03 -6.80
N THR A 729 27.02 -21.08 -7.71
CA THR A 729 28.11 -20.73 -8.65
C THR A 729 29.31 -20.15 -7.91
N LEU A 730 29.10 -19.26 -6.94
CA LEU A 730 30.16 -18.75 -6.09
C LEU A 730 30.84 -19.87 -5.33
N LEU A 731 30.08 -20.79 -4.71
CA LEU A 731 30.61 -21.95 -3.99
C LEU A 731 31.58 -22.80 -4.84
N LYS A 732 31.32 -22.94 -6.14
CA LYS A 732 32.24 -23.63 -7.09
C LYS A 732 33.57 -22.89 -7.31
N ILE A 733 33.61 -21.57 -7.12
CA ILE A 733 34.84 -20.77 -7.24
C ILE A 733 35.71 -20.99 -6.00
N GLN A 734 36.89 -21.59 -6.19
CA GLN A 734 37.88 -21.82 -5.13
C GLN A 734 38.25 -20.53 -4.38
N GLY A 735 38.41 -20.62 -3.05
CA GLY A 735 38.62 -19.46 -2.17
C GLY A 735 39.83 -18.59 -2.53
N TRP A 736 40.92 -19.19 -3.02
CA TRP A 736 42.11 -18.45 -3.45
C TRP A 736 41.84 -17.53 -4.65
N MET A 737 40.94 -17.93 -5.55
CA MET A 737 40.56 -17.15 -6.72
C MET A 737 39.63 -15.99 -6.34
N ARG A 738 38.76 -16.18 -5.34
CA ARG A 738 37.95 -15.11 -4.75
C ARG A 738 38.83 -14.04 -4.09
N ALA A 739 39.81 -14.46 -3.30
CA ALA A 739 40.77 -13.53 -2.67
C ALA A 739 41.58 -12.75 -3.72
N LYS A 740 41.99 -13.40 -4.81
CA LYS A 740 42.70 -12.74 -5.92
C LYS A 740 41.83 -11.74 -6.67
N LEU A 741 40.54 -12.04 -6.88
CA LEU A 741 39.57 -11.13 -7.49
C LEU A 741 39.26 -9.93 -6.59
N GLN A 742 39.05 -10.15 -5.29
CA GLN A 742 38.86 -9.06 -4.32
C GLN A 742 40.06 -8.13 -4.30
N LYS A 743 41.28 -8.67 -4.23
CA LYS A 743 42.51 -7.88 -4.26
C LYS A 743 42.66 -7.07 -5.55
N LYS A 744 42.32 -7.65 -6.70
CA LYS A 744 42.30 -6.90 -7.98
C LYS A 744 41.24 -5.80 -7.99
N LEU A 745 40.06 -6.06 -7.45
CA LEU A 745 38.97 -5.10 -7.40
C LEU A 745 39.27 -3.94 -6.44
N GLU A 746 39.91 -4.22 -5.31
CA GLU A 746 40.43 -3.21 -4.37
C GLU A 746 41.49 -2.33 -5.03
N VAL A 747 42.43 -2.91 -5.78
CA VAL A 747 43.44 -2.16 -6.53
C VAL A 747 42.79 -1.26 -7.60
N ILE A 748 41.76 -1.75 -8.30
CA ILE A 748 41.01 -0.95 -9.27
C ILE A 748 40.24 0.19 -8.59
N ARG A 749 39.61 -0.07 -7.44
CA ARG A 749 38.91 0.95 -6.66
C ARG A 749 39.86 1.99 -6.10
N ALA A 750 41.00 1.59 -5.55
CA ALA A 750 42.04 2.50 -5.07
C ALA A 750 42.54 3.43 -6.18
N ARG A 751 42.83 2.85 -7.36
CA ARG A 751 43.25 3.61 -8.54
C ARG A 751 42.18 4.58 -9.06
N ARG A 752 40.90 4.32 -8.76
CA ARG A 752 39.77 5.17 -9.14
C ARG A 752 39.45 6.23 -8.08
N SER A 753 39.68 5.94 -6.80
CA SER A 753 39.53 6.90 -5.69
C SER A 753 40.63 7.97 -5.70
N ASP A 754 41.79 7.68 -6.29
CA ASP A 754 42.86 8.68 -6.45
C ASP A 754 42.49 9.79 -7.45
N LEU A 755 41.45 9.58 -8.28
CA LEU A 755 41.01 10.51 -9.33
C LEU A 755 39.86 11.43 -8.89
N HIS A 756 39.17 11.12 -7.79
CA HIS A 756 38.09 11.95 -7.26
C HIS A 756 38.11 11.93 -5.73
N PRO A 757 38.14 13.11 -5.05
CA PRO A 757 38.02 13.15 -3.60
C PRO A 757 36.73 12.43 -3.17
N PRO A 758 36.72 11.76 -2.00
CA PRO A 758 35.53 11.07 -1.53
C PRO A 758 34.41 12.09 -1.31
N GLU A 759 33.51 12.21 -2.27
CA GLU A 759 32.24 12.90 -2.05
C GLU A 759 31.55 12.21 -0.87
N PRO A 760 31.01 12.96 0.10
CA PRO A 760 30.26 12.38 1.21
C PRO A 760 29.15 11.52 0.62
N GLN A 761 29.22 10.21 0.83
CA GLN A 761 28.23 9.30 0.29
C GLN A 761 26.86 9.70 0.86
N PRO A 762 25.89 10.08 0.02
CA PRO A 762 24.58 10.43 0.50
C PRO A 762 24.00 9.23 1.24
N GLU A 763 23.26 9.45 2.32
CA GLU A 763 22.60 8.37 3.06
C GLU A 763 21.58 7.70 2.12
N VAL A 764 21.87 6.45 1.73
CA VAL A 764 21.02 5.64 0.85
C VAL A 764 20.34 4.55 1.66
N VAL A 765 19.04 4.36 1.42
CA VAL A 765 18.26 3.29 2.05
C VAL A 765 18.73 1.92 1.54
N LYS A 766 19.35 1.14 2.43
CA LYS A 766 19.80 -0.24 2.17
C LYS A 766 18.74 -1.29 2.52
N ASP A 767 17.92 -1.01 3.53
CA ASP A 767 16.76 -1.83 3.89
C ASP A 767 15.56 -0.92 4.15
N THR A 768 14.46 -1.19 3.45
CA THR A 768 13.19 -0.47 3.60
C THR A 768 12.40 -0.85 4.85
N SER A 769 12.69 -1.99 5.50
CA SER A 769 11.96 -2.49 6.66
C SER A 769 11.93 -1.54 7.89
N PRO A 770 13.04 -0.91 8.33
CA PRO A 770 13.02 0.04 9.46
C PRO A 770 12.19 1.30 9.15
N TYR A 771 12.19 1.76 7.90
CA TYR A 771 11.46 2.97 7.49
C TYR A 771 9.94 2.77 7.52
N MET A 772 9.43 1.54 7.34
CA MET A 772 8.00 1.23 7.57
C MET A 772 7.60 1.40 9.05
N GLY A 773 8.49 0.99 9.97
CA GLY A 773 8.30 1.19 11.40
C GLY A 773 8.38 2.66 11.81
N MET A 774 9.33 3.41 11.24
CA MET A 774 9.47 4.85 11.48
C MET A 774 8.26 5.65 11.01
N ALA A 775 7.68 5.35 9.83
CA ALA A 775 6.47 6.02 9.37
C ALA A 775 5.30 5.87 10.35
N SER A 776 5.13 4.66 10.91
CA SER A 776 4.10 4.39 11.91
C SER A 776 4.36 5.15 13.22
N LYS A 777 5.64 5.27 13.62
CA LYS A 777 6.08 6.05 14.77
C LYS A 777 5.80 7.55 14.60
N TYR A 778 6.12 8.12 13.44
CA TYR A 778 5.83 9.53 13.14
C TYR A 778 4.33 9.82 13.08
N GLY A 779 3.53 8.87 12.57
CA GLY A 779 2.06 8.97 12.64
C GLY A 779 1.55 9.12 14.06
N ILE A 780 2.09 8.33 15.00
CA ILE A 780 1.72 8.42 16.42
C ILE A 780 2.17 9.76 17.02
N TYR A 781 3.38 10.24 16.72
CA TYR A 781 3.84 11.56 17.21
C TYR A 781 2.97 12.70 16.71
N ALA A 782 2.52 12.63 15.46
CA ALA A 782 1.59 13.60 14.91
C ALA A 782 0.21 13.51 15.59
N GLN A 783 -0.27 12.31 15.92
CA GLN A 783 -1.46 12.13 16.76
C GLN A 783 -1.27 12.69 18.18
N SER A 784 -0.09 12.57 18.78
CA SER A 784 0.22 13.16 20.09
C SER A 784 0.16 14.69 20.07
N PHE A 785 0.61 15.33 18.99
CA PHE A 785 0.43 16.77 18.81
C PHE A 785 -1.05 17.16 18.72
N ASN A 786 -1.86 16.37 18.01
CA ASN A 786 -3.31 16.59 17.94
C ASN A 786 -3.98 16.40 19.31
N PHE A 787 -3.55 15.44 20.11
CA PHE A 787 -4.03 15.26 21.48
C PHE A 787 -3.80 16.53 22.32
N ILE A 788 -2.62 17.15 22.22
CA ILE A 788 -2.33 18.43 22.89
C ILE A 788 -3.27 19.53 22.38
N ALA A 789 -3.48 19.64 21.07
CA ALA A 789 -4.37 20.65 20.49
C ALA A 789 -5.83 20.49 20.96
N VAL A 790 -6.32 19.25 21.05
CA VAL A 790 -7.67 18.95 21.55
C VAL A 790 -7.80 19.24 23.06
N ILE A 791 -6.75 19.00 23.85
CA ILE A 791 -6.73 19.40 25.27
C ILE A 791 -6.79 20.91 25.41
N ILE A 792 -5.98 21.65 24.65
CA ILE A 792 -5.98 23.13 24.69
C ILE A 792 -7.38 23.65 24.34
N ASP A 793 -8.00 23.11 23.29
CA ASP A 793 -9.37 23.47 22.90
C ASP A 793 -10.40 23.15 23.98
N LEU A 794 -10.28 22.01 24.67
CA LEU A 794 -11.13 21.67 25.81
C LEU A 794 -10.96 22.68 26.95
N ILE A 795 -9.73 23.02 27.33
CA ILE A 795 -9.43 23.99 28.39
C ILE A 795 -10.04 25.35 28.07
N VAL A 796 -9.88 25.84 26.83
CA VAL A 796 -10.47 27.11 26.37
C VAL A 796 -12.00 27.04 26.38
N SER A 797 -12.58 25.91 26.01
CA SER A 797 -14.03 25.72 26.03
C SER A 797 -14.62 25.61 27.43
N MET A 798 -13.82 25.19 28.43
CA MET A 798 -14.22 25.15 29.84
C MET A 798 -14.05 26.52 30.54
N SER A 799 -13.24 27.42 29.99
CA SER A 799 -13.04 28.76 30.55
C SER A 799 -14.02 29.81 30.02
N GLN A 800 -14.84 29.45 29.02
CA GLN A 800 -15.95 30.23 28.48
C GLN A 800 -17.26 29.75 29.10
#